data_AF-A0AA38WVE5-F1
#
_entry.id   AF-A0AA38WVE5-F1
#
_cell.length_a   1.000
_cell.length_b   1.000
_cell.length_c   1.000
_cell.angle_alpha   90.00
_cell.angle_beta   90.00
_cell.angle_gamma   90.00
#
_symmetry.space_group_name_H-M   'P 1'
#
loop_
_entity.id
_entity.type
_entity.pdbx_description
1 polymer ?
#
loop_
_entity_poly.entity_id
_entity_poly.type
_entity_poly.pdbx_seq_one_letter_code
_entity_poly.pdbx_strand_id
1 'polypeptide(L)'
;MSSWGLAWKRPSDVFHLSLYYGTEEALDDQNTRSSSSSPPPSGSSSSKDNNRICNDQELGFRIDLDWNSGEDDVQVALRLQSQVMVALPLPQDRVVIELWQCGDYGDGDGEGGLSGKLVGLGMKVVKQRDPLKAVAMSRVGMASQQYDGMGVLTKLLKSDFAAESGSGTGNNAGGLGVRICADHWMNVAVVSLYSCGLSMFPVELTKLPLLEKLFLDNNKLSSLPSELGDLKNLKVLTVDYNILISVPVDLRRCVRLVELSVEQNKLVRPLLDFRAMAELRVLRLFGNPLEFLPEILPLHQLRHLSLANIRIVADDHLRSVNVQIEIENSSYFVTSRHKLSAFFALIFRFSSCHHPLLASALAKMMQDEGNRVVIGKDENAVRQLISMISSENQHVVEQAGSALTSLASDVSVSLQLMKCDIMQPIQRVMKSVGPQELKSVLQIVAKLGFVSDTVAQKMMNQDVMRSLKLLCAHKDPEVQRSALLAIGNLAFCVENRRILVASESLRDILLRLTVSSELRVRKAAARVLAILGENESLRRSIEGRQVSKQGLRILTMDGGGMKGLATVQILKEIEKGTGKQIHEMFDLICGTSTGGMLAVALGIKLLSLDKCEDMYKNLGKLVFAEPVRKDSESTSATWREKFDQLYKSSSQNFRVVVHGSKKSIINNLEGPMGFPSKERLGLVAPPHRSPAQVSSGPLRIFQAVIFRAPWDWSSLIYVQHCANEFERLLKEICAEEDGGDLLIDSAVKNIPKVIVISTLVSVSPAQPYIFRNYQYPSGTLEAPLTISENLATSAGAELGLKRGAYMGSCRHHIWQAIRASSAAPYYLDDYNDGEFRWQDGAIVANNPTVFAIREAQLLWPDAKIDTLVSIGCCSVPIKARRGGWRYLDTGQVLVESACSIERVEDMLSTLLAMIPEIQYFRFNPGYVQRNPIS
;
A
#
# COMPACT_ATOMS: atom_id res chain seq x y z
N MET A 1 54.99 40.09 42.42
CA MET A 1 54.50 41.21 41.60
C MET A 1 53.02 41.04 41.38
N SER A 2 52.28 42.09 41.74
CA SER A 2 50.84 42.28 41.68
C SER A 2 50.25 42.08 40.28
N SER A 3 49.15 41.32 40.17
CA SER A 3 48.23 41.40 39.02
C SER A 3 46.93 42.05 39.50
N TRP A 4 46.65 43.19 38.89
CA TRP A 4 45.53 44.07 39.17
C TRP A 4 44.20 43.49 38.66
N GLY A 5 43.12 43.97 39.28
CA GLY A 5 41.76 43.53 39.05
C GLY A 5 41.25 43.78 37.65
N LEU A 6 40.39 42.84 37.22
CA LEU A 6 39.18 43.08 36.44
C LEU A 6 38.30 41.86 36.69
N ALA A 7 37.45 41.96 37.72
CA ALA A 7 36.40 40.99 37.98
C ALA A 7 35.36 41.09 36.84
N TRP A 8 35.54 40.31 35.78
CA TRP A 8 34.44 40.01 34.87
C TRP A 8 33.42 39.22 35.69
N LYS A 9 32.37 39.89 36.17
CA LYS A 9 31.19 39.22 36.74
C LYS A 9 30.75 38.16 35.73
N ARG A 10 30.86 36.88 36.10
CA ARG A 10 30.21 35.80 35.34
C ARG A 10 28.73 36.20 35.19
N PRO A 11 28.11 36.07 34.01
CA PRO A 11 26.68 36.33 33.86
C PRO A 11 25.96 35.42 34.86
N SER A 12 25.41 36.02 35.91
CA SER A 12 24.64 35.32 36.92
C SER A 12 23.33 34.86 36.31
N ASP A 13 22.91 33.64 36.63
CA ASP A 13 21.61 33.15 36.20
C ASP A 13 20.51 34.06 36.76
N VAL A 14 19.65 34.57 35.89
CA VAL A 14 18.50 35.41 36.26
C VAL A 14 17.24 34.56 36.12
N PHE A 15 16.42 34.54 37.16
CA PHE A 15 15.08 33.97 37.15
C PHE A 15 14.07 35.08 36.92
N HIS A 16 13.16 34.84 35.97
CA HIS A 16 12.04 35.72 35.63
C HIS A 16 10.74 35.05 36.08
N LEU A 17 9.97 35.73 36.92
CA LEU A 17 8.65 35.30 37.41
C LEU A 17 7.60 36.32 37.00
N SER A 18 6.61 35.86 36.25
CA SER A 18 5.47 36.63 35.77
C SER A 18 4.18 36.16 36.42
N LEU A 19 3.45 37.08 37.03
CA LEU A 19 2.15 36.87 37.67
C LEU A 19 1.05 37.56 36.85
N TYR A 20 0.05 36.81 36.41
CA TYR A 20 -1.03 37.28 35.56
C TYR A 20 -2.36 37.28 36.33
N TYR A 21 -2.99 38.45 36.41
CA TYR A 21 -4.26 38.68 37.08
C TYR A 21 -5.33 39.00 36.05
N GLY A 22 -6.55 38.47 36.22
CA GLY A 22 -7.67 38.73 35.29
C GLY A 22 -8.02 37.55 34.40
N THR A 23 -7.98 37.70 33.07
CA THR A 23 -8.41 36.67 32.09
C THR A 23 -7.39 35.55 31.88
N GLU A 24 -7.88 34.36 31.52
CA GLU A 24 -7.10 33.12 31.35
C GLU A 24 -6.32 33.03 30.03
N GLU A 25 -6.56 33.96 29.08
CA GLU A 25 -6.11 33.85 27.69
C GLU A 25 -4.66 34.26 27.44
N ALA A 26 -3.95 34.84 28.41
CA ALA A 26 -2.64 35.47 28.19
C ALA A 26 -1.45 34.51 27.96
N LEU A 27 -1.58 33.20 28.21
CA LEU A 27 -0.46 32.23 28.12
C LEU A 27 -0.53 31.26 26.93
N ASP A 28 -1.64 31.19 26.18
CA ASP A 28 -1.81 30.20 25.10
C ASP A 28 -0.99 30.50 23.83
N ASP A 29 -0.54 31.75 23.63
CA ASP A 29 0.15 32.21 22.41
C ASP A 29 1.68 32.08 22.40
N GLN A 30 2.34 31.85 23.55
CA GLN A 30 3.81 31.76 23.60
C GLN A 30 4.37 30.34 23.41
N ASN A 31 3.62 29.30 23.80
CA ASN A 31 4.10 27.90 23.70
C ASN A 31 3.70 27.19 22.39
N THR A 32 2.79 27.74 21.60
CA THR A 32 2.41 27.19 20.28
C THR A 32 3.48 27.42 19.20
N ARG A 33 4.47 28.30 19.42
CA ARG A 33 5.56 28.60 18.46
C ARG A 33 6.85 27.82 18.68
N SER A 34 7.02 27.07 19.78
CA SER A 34 8.25 26.32 20.07
C SER A 34 8.28 24.90 19.46
N SER A 35 7.25 24.50 18.73
CA SER A 35 7.20 23.20 18.02
C SER A 35 7.80 23.23 16.60
N SER A 36 8.35 24.37 16.14
CA SER A 36 9.14 24.46 14.91
C SER A 36 10.61 24.74 15.21
N SER A 37 11.48 23.77 14.96
CA SER A 37 12.94 23.89 15.07
C SER A 37 13.51 24.78 13.96
N SER A 38 13.73 26.06 14.26
CA SER A 38 14.61 26.94 13.48
C SER A 38 15.13 28.07 14.37
N PRO A 39 16.45 28.35 14.43
CA PRO A 39 16.98 29.42 15.24
C PRO A 39 16.69 30.78 14.58
N PRO A 40 16.31 31.83 15.33
CA PRO A 40 16.17 33.17 14.76
C PRO A 40 17.57 33.77 14.50
N PRO A 41 17.75 34.59 13.46
CA PRO A 41 19.03 35.21 13.15
C PRO A 41 19.35 36.32 14.15
N SER A 42 20.64 36.44 14.48
CA SER A 42 21.22 37.48 15.32
C SER A 42 21.11 38.85 14.64
N GLY A 43 20.47 39.81 15.32
CA GLY A 43 20.36 41.20 14.89
C GLY A 43 20.45 42.15 16.08
N SER A 44 21.40 43.07 15.99
CA SER A 44 21.84 44.04 17.00
C SER A 44 20.80 45.10 17.39
N SER A 45 20.92 45.52 18.65
CA SER A 45 20.30 46.66 19.32
C SER A 45 20.17 47.97 18.52
N SER A 46 19.04 48.69 18.67
CA SER A 46 19.07 50.11 19.08
C SER A 46 17.69 50.69 19.42
N SER A 47 17.75 51.66 20.36
CA SER A 47 16.84 52.77 20.67
C SER A 47 15.46 52.54 21.32
N LYS A 48 15.41 53.05 22.56
CA LYS A 48 14.33 53.77 23.25
C LYS A 48 13.11 54.13 22.38
N ASP A 49 11.92 53.76 22.87
CA ASP A 49 10.78 54.67 22.92
C ASP A 49 9.79 54.24 24.01
N ASN A 50 9.62 55.13 24.99
CA ASN A 50 8.54 55.10 25.97
C ASN A 50 7.24 55.57 25.28
N ASN A 51 6.11 55.08 25.77
CA ASN A 51 4.73 55.47 25.44
C ASN A 51 4.18 55.01 24.08
N ARG A 52 3.50 53.87 24.09
CA ARG A 52 2.26 53.69 23.32
C ARG A 52 1.15 53.20 24.24
N ILE A 53 0.21 54.10 24.49
CA ILE A 53 -1.12 53.79 24.98
C ILE A 53 -1.80 53.02 23.84
N CYS A 54 -2.02 51.71 24.02
CA CYS A 54 -2.96 50.95 23.21
C CYS A 54 -4.27 50.84 23.98
N ASN A 55 -5.30 51.46 23.42
CA ASN A 55 -6.69 51.13 23.71
C ASN A 55 -6.95 49.73 23.14
N ASP A 56 -7.13 48.75 24.02
CA ASP A 56 -8.17 47.73 23.91
C ASP A 56 -8.40 47.14 25.30
N GLN A 57 -9.68 47.06 25.68
CA GLN A 57 -10.14 46.62 27.00
C GLN A 57 -9.99 45.10 27.15
N GLU A 58 -8.81 44.64 27.54
CA GLU A 58 -8.64 43.31 28.12
C GLU A 58 -8.44 43.45 29.65
N LEU A 59 -9.41 42.97 30.41
CA LEU A 59 -9.45 43.02 31.88
C LEU A 59 -8.40 42.05 32.46
N GLY A 60 -7.14 42.48 32.53
CA GLY A 60 -6.07 41.81 33.27
C GLY A 60 -4.80 42.65 33.36
N PHE A 61 -3.95 42.36 34.34
CA PHE A 61 -2.64 43.01 34.50
C PHE A 61 -1.54 41.98 34.85
N ARG A 62 -0.30 42.30 34.49
CA ARG A 62 0.88 41.42 34.66
C ARG A 62 1.91 42.08 35.57
N ILE A 63 2.50 41.30 36.49
CA ILE A 63 3.64 41.71 37.33
C ILE A 63 4.83 40.83 36.98
N ASP A 64 5.95 41.45 36.60
CA ASP A 64 7.21 40.75 36.31
C ASP A 64 8.24 41.01 37.41
N LEU A 65 8.93 39.95 37.82
CA LEU A 65 9.84 39.92 38.94
C LEU A 65 11.12 39.18 38.54
N ASP A 66 12.27 39.79 38.82
CA ASP A 66 13.58 39.22 38.51
C ASP A 66 14.47 39.07 39.75
N TRP A 67 15.17 37.94 39.85
CA TRP A 67 16.22 37.74 40.84
C TRP A 67 17.37 36.89 40.32
N ASN A 68 18.53 36.99 40.98
CA ASN A 68 19.74 36.29 40.59
C ASN A 68 19.99 35.07 41.50
N SER A 69 20.61 34.03 40.94
CA SER A 69 20.87 32.75 41.63
C SER A 69 21.87 32.80 42.80
N GLY A 70 22.43 33.96 43.14
CA GLY A 70 23.42 34.13 44.20
C GLY A 70 22.91 34.87 45.45
N GLU A 71 21.64 35.26 45.46
CA GLU A 71 20.99 35.98 46.56
C GLU A 71 20.32 35.00 47.56
N ASP A 72 20.21 35.38 48.83
CA ASP A 72 19.58 34.52 49.86
C ASP A 72 18.07 34.36 49.62
N ASP A 73 17.59 33.12 49.61
CA ASP A 73 16.19 32.78 49.32
C ASP A 73 15.17 33.52 50.18
N VAL A 74 15.48 33.77 51.46
CA VAL A 74 14.56 34.48 52.37
C VAL A 74 14.50 35.95 51.99
N GLN A 75 15.67 36.57 51.77
CA GLN A 75 15.75 37.98 51.42
C GLN A 75 15.13 38.26 50.05
N VAL A 76 15.37 37.39 49.07
CA VAL A 76 14.75 37.48 47.74
C VAL A 76 13.24 37.33 47.84
N ALA A 77 12.74 36.30 48.52
CA ALA A 77 11.30 36.08 48.68
C ALA A 77 10.61 37.29 49.34
N LEU A 78 11.21 37.88 50.39
CA LEU A 78 10.69 39.09 51.04
C LEU A 78 10.74 40.33 50.12
N ARG A 79 11.81 40.49 49.34
CA ARG A 79 11.93 41.59 48.37
C ARG A 79 10.88 41.47 47.27
N LEU A 80 10.74 40.29 46.68
CA LEU A 80 9.75 39.99 45.66
C LEU A 80 8.34 40.15 46.22
N GLN A 81 8.10 39.73 47.46
CA GLN A 81 6.81 39.94 48.13
C GLN A 81 6.46 41.42 48.25
N SER A 82 7.41 42.26 48.69
CA SER A 82 7.23 43.70 48.76
C SER A 82 6.96 44.32 47.38
N GLN A 83 7.68 43.88 46.35
CA GLN A 83 7.47 44.33 44.97
C GLN A 83 6.06 43.99 44.45
N VAL A 84 5.57 42.78 44.71
CA VAL A 84 4.19 42.39 44.37
C VAL A 84 3.19 43.26 45.13
N MET A 85 3.38 43.48 46.42
CA MET A 85 2.47 44.31 47.22
C MET A 85 2.39 45.76 46.72
N VAL A 86 3.50 46.32 46.24
CA VAL A 86 3.54 47.68 45.66
C VAL A 86 2.93 47.73 44.26
N ALA A 87 3.14 46.68 43.47
CA ALA A 87 2.65 46.60 42.10
C ALA A 87 1.16 46.22 41.99
N LEU A 88 0.55 45.69 43.06
CA LEU A 88 -0.86 45.33 43.08
C LEU A 88 -1.77 46.58 43.07
N PRO A 89 -2.69 46.70 42.08
CA PRO A 89 -3.66 47.78 42.03
C PRO A 89 -4.54 47.86 43.29
N LEU A 90 -5.08 49.06 43.54
CA LEU A 90 -6.08 49.26 44.58
C LEU A 90 -7.32 48.38 44.31
N PRO A 91 -7.92 47.76 45.33
CA PRO A 91 -9.14 46.97 45.17
C PRO A 91 -10.25 47.80 44.52
N GLN A 92 -10.85 47.30 43.45
CA GLN A 92 -11.96 47.96 42.75
C GLN A 92 -13.30 47.48 43.31
N ASP A 93 -14.32 48.34 43.21
CA ASP A 93 -15.69 48.00 43.58
C ASP A 93 -16.26 47.03 42.53
N ARG A 94 -16.42 45.75 42.90
CA ARG A 94 -17.05 44.72 42.06
C ARG A 94 -18.42 44.36 42.63
N VAL A 95 -19.42 44.24 41.77
CA VAL A 95 -20.74 43.76 42.17
C VAL A 95 -20.68 42.23 42.22
N VAL A 96 -20.72 41.67 43.43
CA VAL A 96 -20.86 40.24 43.67
C VAL A 96 -22.35 39.93 43.75
N ILE A 97 -22.80 38.97 42.94
CA ILE A 97 -24.17 38.48 42.95
C ILE A 97 -24.18 37.17 43.73
N GLU A 98 -24.78 37.18 44.91
CA GLU A 98 -25.04 35.99 45.71
C GLU A 98 -26.45 35.49 45.37
N LEU A 99 -26.53 34.25 44.89
CA LEU A 99 -27.79 33.58 44.60
C LEU A 99 -28.10 32.61 45.74
N TRP A 100 -29.28 32.74 46.35
CA TRP A 100 -29.78 31.74 47.29
C TRP A 100 -31.16 31.28 46.87
N GLN A 101 -31.43 30.00 47.08
CA GLN A 101 -32.73 29.43 46.78
C GLN A 101 -33.71 29.87 47.88
N CYS A 102 -34.74 30.65 47.53
CA CYS A 102 -35.80 30.94 48.49
C CYS A 102 -36.57 29.64 48.74
N GLY A 103 -36.63 29.21 50.01
CA GLY A 103 -37.44 28.07 50.41
C GLY A 103 -38.92 28.33 50.13
N ASP A 104 -39.66 27.26 49.82
CA ASP A 104 -41.11 27.27 49.63
C ASP A 104 -41.76 27.87 50.89
N TYR A 105 -42.36 29.06 50.77
CA TYR A 105 -43.20 29.59 51.83
C TYR A 105 -44.54 28.87 51.75
N GLY A 106 -44.70 27.85 52.59
CA GLY A 106 -46.04 27.34 52.90
C GLY A 106 -46.78 28.40 53.70
N ASP A 107 -47.82 29.01 53.12
CA ASP A 107 -49.02 29.27 53.89
C ASP A 107 -50.28 29.35 53.01
N GLY A 108 -51.33 28.68 53.50
CA GLY A 108 -52.76 28.95 53.30
C GLY A 108 -53.32 29.17 51.89
N ASP A 109 -54.01 28.14 51.40
CA ASP A 109 -55.29 28.17 50.68
C ASP A 109 -55.55 29.28 49.63
N GLY A 110 -55.55 28.89 48.35
CA GLY A 110 -56.20 29.65 47.29
C GLY A 110 -55.73 29.27 45.89
N GLU A 111 -56.63 28.72 45.09
CA GLU A 111 -56.47 28.20 43.73
C GLU A 111 -55.53 28.98 42.77
N GLY A 112 -54.70 28.21 42.06
CA GLY A 112 -54.34 28.46 40.66
C GLY A 112 -53.19 29.44 40.39
N GLY A 113 -51.96 28.92 40.17
CA GLY A 113 -50.91 29.67 39.47
C GLY A 113 -49.47 29.16 39.67
N LEU A 114 -48.93 28.50 38.63
CA LEU A 114 -47.50 28.37 38.26
C LEU A 114 -46.45 28.28 39.39
N SER A 115 -45.95 27.07 39.69
CA SER A 115 -44.77 26.86 40.56
C SER A 115 -43.46 27.29 39.88
N GLY A 116 -43.17 28.58 39.90
CA GLY A 116 -41.86 29.11 39.56
C GLY A 116 -40.92 28.99 40.76
N LYS A 117 -39.82 28.23 40.65
CA LYS A 117 -38.71 28.28 41.63
C LYS A 117 -38.15 29.71 41.66
N LEU A 118 -38.45 30.48 42.70
CA LEU A 118 -37.90 31.82 42.92
C LEU A 118 -36.47 31.69 43.45
N VAL A 119 -35.50 32.08 42.63
CA VAL A 119 -34.10 32.26 43.06
C VAL A 119 -33.97 33.68 43.61
N GLY A 120 -33.63 33.80 44.89
CA GLY A 120 -33.30 35.08 45.51
C GLY A 120 -31.96 35.56 44.99
N LEU A 121 -31.90 36.83 44.57
CA LEU A 121 -30.70 37.45 44.02
C LEU A 121 -30.29 38.61 44.92
N GLY A 122 -29.19 38.44 45.64
CA GLY A 122 -28.54 39.49 46.42
C GLY A 122 -27.39 40.09 45.64
N MET A 123 -27.44 41.39 45.36
CA MET A 123 -26.29 42.11 44.80
C MET A 123 -25.59 42.87 45.92
N LYS A 124 -24.30 42.62 46.12
CA LYS A 124 -23.46 43.35 47.06
C LYS A 124 -22.24 43.90 46.35
N VAL A 125 -21.96 45.18 46.56
CA VAL A 125 -20.70 45.78 46.10
C VAL A 125 -19.61 45.38 47.08
N VAL A 126 -18.61 44.63 46.60
CA VAL A 126 -17.47 44.16 47.37
C VAL A 126 -16.21 44.71 46.73
N LYS A 127 -15.29 45.24 47.54
CA LYS A 127 -13.96 45.63 47.10
C LYS A 127 -13.12 44.38 46.91
N GLN A 128 -12.88 43.99 45.66
CA GLN A 128 -12.12 42.77 45.33
C GLN A 128 -11.07 43.09 44.27
N ARG A 129 -9.89 42.49 44.41
CA ARG A 129 -8.84 42.52 43.38
C ARG A 129 -9.10 41.42 42.36
N ASP A 130 -8.63 41.62 41.14
CA ASP A 130 -8.63 40.55 40.14
C ASP A 130 -7.81 39.37 40.68
N PRO A 131 -8.32 38.13 40.59
CA PRO A 131 -7.62 36.98 41.10
C PRO A 131 -6.41 36.66 40.24
N LEU A 132 -5.35 36.14 40.88
CA LEU A 132 -4.21 35.57 40.17
C LEU A 132 -4.68 34.32 39.43
N LYS A 133 -4.57 34.31 38.10
CA LYS A 133 -5.00 33.20 37.25
C LYS A 133 -3.83 32.38 36.70
N ALA A 134 -2.71 33.02 36.43
CA ALA A 134 -1.59 32.40 35.73
C ALA A 134 -0.25 32.81 36.35
N VAL A 135 0.67 31.84 36.43
CA VAL A 135 2.01 32.01 37.00
C VAL A 135 3.01 31.41 36.02
N ALA A 136 3.98 32.20 35.56
CA ALA A 136 5.05 31.71 34.69
C ALA A 136 6.41 32.03 35.28
N MET A 137 7.29 31.03 35.38
CA MET A 137 8.67 31.19 35.83
C MET A 137 9.60 30.60 34.77
N SER A 138 10.70 31.31 34.47
CA SER A 138 11.75 30.84 33.58
C SER A 138 13.13 31.30 34.05
N ARG A 139 14.18 30.59 33.65
CA ARG A 139 15.57 30.97 33.94
C ARG A 139 16.29 31.32 32.65
N VAL A 140 17.01 32.43 32.65
CA VAL A 140 17.82 32.91 31.53
C VAL A 140 19.28 32.99 32.00
N GLY A 141 20.13 32.05 31.54
CA GLY A 141 21.55 31.98 31.93
C GLY A 141 22.25 30.66 31.62
N MET A 142 23.59 30.64 31.68
CA MET A 142 24.40 29.44 31.45
C MET A 142 24.41 28.55 32.70
N ALA A 143 23.89 27.34 32.56
CA ALA A 143 23.66 26.33 33.60
C ALA A 143 24.79 26.19 34.64
N SER A 144 24.74 26.95 35.72
CA SER A 144 25.42 26.62 36.98
C SER A 144 24.58 25.57 37.73
N GLN A 145 25.22 24.46 38.13
CA GLN A 145 24.56 23.23 38.59
C GLN A 145 23.88 23.29 39.97
N GLN A 146 23.97 24.39 40.73
CA GLN A 146 23.69 24.34 42.18
C GLN A 146 22.42 25.05 42.67
N TYR A 147 21.73 25.83 41.84
CA TYR A 147 20.59 26.62 42.30
C TYR A 147 19.42 26.56 41.31
N ASP A 148 18.25 26.14 41.77
CA ASP A 148 17.04 25.90 40.96
C ASP A 148 15.91 26.91 41.25
N GLY A 149 16.15 27.92 42.09
CA GLY A 149 15.19 28.97 42.42
C GLY A 149 13.97 28.47 43.22
N MET A 150 13.95 27.19 43.59
CA MET A 150 12.80 26.55 44.22
C MET A 150 12.53 27.10 45.63
N GLY A 151 13.58 27.38 46.41
CA GLY A 151 13.43 27.92 47.76
C GLY A 151 12.69 29.25 47.81
N VAL A 152 12.86 30.10 46.78
CA VAL A 152 12.12 31.36 46.62
C VAL A 152 10.66 31.09 46.24
N LEU A 153 10.40 30.22 45.26
CA LEU A 153 9.05 29.88 44.82
C LEU A 153 8.22 29.22 45.95
N THR A 154 8.78 28.25 46.68
CA THR A 154 8.09 27.61 47.82
C THR A 154 7.75 28.63 48.91
N LYS A 155 8.63 29.59 49.19
CA LYS A 155 8.37 30.65 50.18
C LYS A 155 7.31 31.63 49.70
N LEU A 156 7.30 31.98 48.42
CA LEU A 156 6.27 32.83 47.83
C LEU A 156 4.89 32.16 47.84
N LEU A 157 4.81 30.86 47.53
CA LEU A 157 3.57 30.08 47.62
C LEU A 157 3.00 30.02 49.05
N LYS A 158 3.89 30.03 50.06
CA LYS A 158 3.54 30.05 51.49
C LYS A 158 3.19 31.44 52.04
N SER A 159 3.48 32.51 51.30
CA SER A 159 3.33 33.89 51.76
C SER A 159 2.00 34.49 51.30
N ASP A 160 1.28 35.14 52.23
CA ASP A 160 0.05 35.87 51.92
C ASP A 160 0.35 37.33 51.56
N PHE A 161 -0.29 37.82 50.51
CA PHE A 161 -0.17 39.21 50.04
C PHE A 161 -1.33 40.08 50.55
N ALA A 162 -2.19 39.55 51.42
CA ALA A 162 -3.28 40.28 52.05
C ALA A 162 -2.77 41.21 53.17
N ALA A 163 -3.00 42.51 52.99
CA ALA A 163 -2.92 43.49 54.06
C ALA A 163 -4.07 43.28 55.05
N GLU A 164 -3.75 43.40 56.34
CA GLU A 164 -4.70 43.54 57.43
C GLU A 164 -5.83 44.51 57.04
N SER A 165 -7.08 44.04 57.08
CA SER A 165 -8.22 44.91 57.31
C SER A 165 -8.70 44.64 58.72
N GLY A 166 -8.38 45.58 59.61
CA GLY A 166 -8.79 45.52 61.01
C GLY A 166 -10.31 45.54 61.14
N SER A 167 -10.85 44.52 61.81
CA SER A 167 -11.94 44.70 62.75
C SER A 167 -11.73 43.73 63.90
N GLY A 168 -11.27 44.26 65.04
CA GLY A 168 -11.08 43.48 66.24
C GLY A 168 -12.41 43.01 66.82
N THR A 169 -12.51 41.72 67.09
CA THR A 169 -13.13 41.15 68.30
C THR A 169 -12.51 39.78 68.51
N GLY A 170 -11.82 39.59 69.64
CA GLY A 170 -11.29 38.29 70.02
C GLY A 170 -12.40 37.28 70.29
N ASN A 171 -12.14 36.01 69.98
CA ASN A 171 -12.39 34.89 70.88
C ASN A 171 -11.86 33.56 70.28
N ASN A 172 -10.99 32.93 71.08
CA ASN A 172 -10.78 31.49 71.27
C ASN A 172 -10.75 30.52 70.08
N ALA A 173 -9.53 30.02 69.84
CA ALA A 173 -9.15 28.61 69.95
C ALA A 173 -10.05 27.54 69.29
N GLY A 174 -9.51 26.93 68.22
CA GLY A 174 -9.92 25.60 67.79
C GLY A 174 -9.77 25.35 66.29
N GLY A 175 -8.55 25.07 65.82
CA GLY A 175 -8.35 24.64 64.44
C GLY A 175 -6.92 24.81 63.93
N LEU A 176 -6.00 23.98 64.44
CA LEU A 176 -4.66 23.81 63.88
C LEU A 176 -4.76 23.05 62.54
N GLY A 177 -5.31 23.69 61.51
CA GLY A 177 -5.11 23.31 60.13
C GLY A 177 -3.96 24.14 59.59
N VAL A 178 -2.78 23.54 59.46
CA VAL A 178 -1.62 24.19 58.82
C VAL A 178 -2.05 24.63 57.41
N ARG A 179 -2.32 25.93 57.23
CA ARG A 179 -2.60 26.54 55.92
C ARG A 179 -1.26 26.66 55.19
N ILE A 180 -1.07 25.89 54.12
CA ILE A 180 0.23 25.71 53.45
C ILE A 180 0.41 26.63 52.22
N CYS A 181 -0.68 27.12 51.63
CA CYS A 181 -0.66 28.14 50.57
C CYS A 181 -1.55 29.31 50.97
N ALA A 182 -1.17 30.54 50.62
CA ALA A 182 -1.95 31.72 50.93
C ALA A 182 -3.17 31.89 50.00
N ASP A 183 -4.22 32.58 50.49
CA ASP A 183 -5.51 32.76 49.81
C ASP A 183 -5.37 33.36 48.40
N HIS A 184 -4.30 34.15 48.18
CA HIS A 184 -3.93 34.72 46.90
C HIS A 184 -3.71 33.69 45.77
N TRP A 185 -3.11 32.53 46.08
CA TRP A 185 -2.75 31.51 45.08
C TRP A 185 -3.88 30.54 44.76
N MET A 186 -4.98 30.57 45.53
CA MET A 186 -6.07 29.59 45.43
C MET A 186 -6.87 29.67 44.12
N ASN A 187 -6.74 30.77 43.38
CA ASN A 187 -7.41 31.00 42.10
C ASN A 187 -6.55 30.70 40.86
N VAL A 188 -5.32 30.23 41.05
CA VAL A 188 -4.39 29.94 39.96
C VAL A 188 -4.88 28.74 39.16
N ALA A 189 -5.10 28.95 37.87
CA ALA A 189 -5.54 27.94 36.90
C ALA A 189 -4.38 27.46 36.01
N VAL A 190 -3.36 28.28 35.77
CA VAL A 190 -2.22 27.94 34.90
C VAL A 190 -0.89 28.17 35.61
N VAL A 191 -0.04 27.16 35.63
CA VAL A 191 1.35 27.27 36.12
C VAL A 191 2.30 26.78 35.05
N SER A 192 3.25 27.63 34.66
CA SER A 192 4.35 27.30 33.73
C SER A 192 5.69 27.48 34.44
N LEU A 193 6.45 26.40 34.59
CA LEU A 193 7.82 26.41 35.12
C LEU A 193 8.79 25.92 34.03
N TYR A 194 8.84 26.64 32.92
CA TYR A 194 9.64 26.27 31.76
C TYR A 194 11.13 26.58 31.99
N SER A 195 11.99 25.60 31.75
CA SER A 195 13.46 25.78 31.79
C SER A 195 14.00 26.36 33.12
N CYS A 196 13.38 26.03 34.25
CA CYS A 196 13.84 26.48 35.57
C CYS A 196 15.04 25.67 36.11
N GLY A 197 15.33 24.52 35.50
CA GLY A 197 16.39 23.60 35.95
C GLY A 197 16.03 22.81 37.21
N LEU A 198 14.72 22.64 37.47
CA LEU A 198 14.20 21.98 38.67
C LEU A 198 14.66 20.54 38.78
N SER A 199 15.18 20.17 39.95
CA SER A 199 15.59 18.80 40.27
C SER A 199 14.47 17.97 40.92
N MET A 200 13.57 18.63 41.64
CA MET A 200 12.42 18.06 42.33
C MET A 200 11.15 18.84 42.01
N PHE A 201 10.01 18.16 42.05
CA PHE A 201 8.70 18.79 41.88
C PHE A 201 8.29 19.55 43.16
N PRO A 202 7.72 20.77 43.03
CA PRO A 202 7.17 21.52 44.16
C PRO A 202 5.84 20.97 44.66
N VAL A 203 5.86 20.14 45.70
CA VAL A 203 4.65 19.48 46.24
C VAL A 203 3.57 20.49 46.67
N GLU A 204 3.93 21.74 47.00
CA GLU A 204 2.96 22.79 47.28
C GLU A 204 2.01 23.11 46.10
N LEU A 205 2.42 22.89 44.84
CA LEU A 205 1.55 23.09 43.68
C LEU A 205 0.39 22.09 43.61
N THR A 206 0.53 20.90 44.22
CA THR A 206 -0.56 19.91 44.20
C THR A 206 -1.75 20.31 45.08
N LYS A 207 -1.61 21.37 45.88
CA LYS A 207 -2.65 21.89 46.77
C LYS A 207 -3.50 23.01 46.15
N LEU A 208 -3.20 23.39 44.91
CA LEU A 208 -3.97 24.41 44.18
C LEU A 208 -5.27 23.78 43.62
N PRO A 209 -6.46 24.15 44.14
CA PRO A 209 -7.70 23.42 43.85
C PRO A 209 -8.24 23.65 42.43
N LEU A 210 -7.86 24.77 41.80
CA LEU A 210 -8.36 25.22 40.50
C LEU A 210 -7.34 25.05 39.37
N LEU A 211 -6.22 24.37 39.61
CA LEU A 211 -5.18 24.21 38.60
C LEU A 211 -5.68 23.35 37.43
N GLU A 212 -5.67 23.93 36.23
CA GLU A 212 -6.11 23.31 34.98
C GLU A 212 -4.96 22.99 34.03
N LYS A 213 -3.93 23.85 33.94
CA LYS A 213 -2.78 23.66 33.04
C LYS A 213 -1.46 23.73 33.80
N LEU A 214 -0.62 22.71 33.67
CA LEU A 214 0.69 22.63 34.31
C LEU A 214 1.78 22.30 33.28
N PHE A 215 2.69 23.24 33.06
CA PHE A 215 3.82 23.10 32.15
C PHE A 215 5.13 23.01 32.94
N LEU A 216 5.89 21.93 32.77
CA LEU A 216 7.14 21.63 33.49
C LEU A 216 8.29 21.25 32.52
N ASP A 217 8.18 21.71 31.28
CA ASP A 217 9.09 21.29 30.22
C ASP A 217 10.52 21.81 30.45
N ASN A 218 11.49 21.04 29.96
CA ASN A 218 12.91 21.38 29.93
C ASN A 218 13.52 21.56 31.33
N ASN A 219 13.17 20.68 32.26
CA ASN A 219 13.71 20.63 33.63
C ASN A 219 14.57 19.36 33.85
N LYS A 220 14.97 19.08 35.09
CA LYS A 220 15.78 17.91 35.48
C LYS A 220 15.02 17.01 36.46
N LEU A 221 13.70 16.96 36.34
CA LEU A 221 12.85 16.19 37.24
C LEU A 221 13.11 14.69 37.08
N SER A 222 13.38 14.01 38.19
CA SER A 222 13.62 12.56 38.24
C SER A 222 12.37 11.75 38.58
N SER A 223 11.43 12.35 39.32
CA SER A 223 10.13 11.77 39.65
C SER A 223 9.06 12.85 39.79
N LEU A 224 7.80 12.45 39.63
CA LEU A 224 6.62 13.25 39.96
C LEU A 224 5.98 12.71 41.25
N PRO A 225 5.46 13.57 42.15
CA PRO A 225 4.89 13.15 43.42
C PRO A 225 3.53 12.48 43.24
N SER A 226 3.17 11.56 44.15
CA SER A 226 1.86 10.89 44.15
C SER A 226 0.68 11.84 44.33
N GLU A 227 0.92 12.94 45.05
CA GLU A 227 -0.01 14.01 45.37
C GLU A 227 -0.48 14.76 44.11
N LEU A 228 0.22 14.61 42.97
CA LEU A 228 -0.23 15.16 41.68
C LEU A 228 -1.61 14.61 41.28
N GLY A 229 -1.96 13.41 41.74
CA GLY A 229 -3.28 12.81 41.54
C GLY A 229 -4.44 13.55 42.25
N ASP A 230 -4.16 14.43 43.21
CA ASP A 230 -5.21 15.15 43.93
C ASP A 230 -5.77 16.34 43.12
N LEU A 231 -5.09 16.72 42.03
CA LEU A 231 -5.50 17.79 41.11
C LEU A 231 -6.61 17.36 40.14
N LYS A 232 -7.85 17.26 40.65
CA LYS A 232 -9.01 16.78 39.88
C LYS A 232 -9.42 17.66 38.69
N ASN A 233 -9.00 18.94 38.67
CA ASN A 233 -9.32 19.90 37.61
C ASN A 233 -8.25 19.99 36.51
N LEU A 234 -7.14 19.25 36.64
CA LEU A 234 -6.04 19.30 35.69
C LEU A 234 -6.49 18.77 34.31
N LYS A 235 -6.39 19.61 33.29
CA LYS A 235 -6.70 19.34 31.88
C LYS A 235 -5.45 19.11 31.04
N VAL A 236 -4.37 19.85 31.30
CA VAL A 236 -3.12 19.78 30.52
C VAL A 236 -1.93 19.59 31.46
N LEU A 237 -1.12 18.57 31.19
CA LEU A 237 0.14 18.31 31.87
C LEU A 237 1.25 18.07 30.85
N THR A 238 2.25 18.95 30.79
CA THR A 238 3.46 18.76 29.97
C THR A 238 4.70 18.69 30.86
N VAL A 239 5.51 17.66 30.66
CA VAL A 239 6.75 17.41 31.40
C VAL A 239 7.84 16.92 30.43
N ASP A 240 7.91 17.55 29.26
CA ASP A 240 8.81 17.17 28.18
C ASP A 240 10.26 17.52 28.52
N TYR A 241 11.24 16.80 27.96
CA TYR A 241 12.67 17.03 28.17
C TYR A 241 13.08 17.03 29.66
N ASN A 242 12.72 15.96 30.36
CA ASN A 242 13.10 15.72 31.75
C ASN A 242 13.85 14.37 31.87
N ILE A 243 14.13 13.91 33.10
CA ILE A 243 14.82 12.63 33.35
C ILE A 243 13.92 11.63 34.10
N LEU A 244 12.60 11.71 33.87
CA LEU A 244 11.62 10.86 34.54
C LEU A 244 11.83 9.39 34.20
N ILE A 245 11.84 8.54 35.22
CA ILE A 245 11.95 7.07 35.08
C ILE A 245 10.55 6.42 35.08
N SER A 246 9.60 7.02 35.81
CA SER A 246 8.21 6.58 35.90
C SER A 246 7.27 7.76 36.12
N VAL A 247 5.98 7.53 35.84
CA VAL A 247 4.87 8.44 36.15
C VAL A 247 4.08 7.83 37.33
N PRO A 248 3.65 8.62 38.33
CA PRO A 248 2.94 8.13 39.51
C PRO A 248 1.58 7.51 39.13
N VAL A 249 1.27 6.36 39.72
CA VAL A 249 0.02 5.62 39.47
C VAL A 249 -1.22 6.46 39.85
N ASP A 250 -1.09 7.34 40.84
CA ASP A 250 -2.19 8.20 41.28
C ASP A 250 -2.58 9.29 40.27
N LEU A 251 -1.82 9.51 39.19
CA LEU A 251 -2.24 10.38 38.08
C LEU A 251 -3.56 9.93 37.43
N ARG A 252 -3.93 8.64 37.57
CA ARG A 252 -5.25 8.11 37.20
C ARG A 252 -6.43 8.85 37.82
N ARG A 253 -6.24 9.56 38.95
CA ARG A 253 -7.29 10.31 39.65
C ARG A 253 -7.62 11.63 38.96
N CYS A 254 -6.78 12.11 38.05
CA CYS A 254 -7.02 13.31 37.23
C CYS A 254 -7.97 12.99 36.07
N VAL A 255 -9.26 12.82 36.38
CA VAL A 255 -10.29 12.37 35.43
C VAL A 255 -10.56 13.34 34.27
N ARG A 256 -10.22 14.63 34.44
CA ARG A 256 -10.43 15.71 33.45
C ARG A 256 -9.22 15.95 32.54
N LEU A 257 -8.19 15.10 32.62
CA LEU A 257 -6.97 15.30 31.83
C LEU A 257 -7.25 15.04 30.34
N VAL A 258 -7.05 16.07 29.53
CA VAL A 258 -7.22 16.07 28.07
C VAL A 258 -5.88 15.85 27.36
N GLU A 259 -4.80 16.40 27.89
CA GLU A 259 -3.46 16.34 27.30
C GLU A 259 -2.39 15.94 28.33
N LEU A 260 -1.64 14.89 27.99
CA LEU A 260 -0.48 14.42 28.73
C LEU A 260 0.73 14.33 27.80
N SER A 261 1.74 15.16 28.05
CA SER A 261 3.01 15.18 27.32
C SER A 261 4.17 14.83 28.26
N VAL A 262 4.90 13.77 27.95
CA VAL A 262 6.11 13.33 28.68
C VAL A 262 7.21 12.91 27.70
N GLU A 263 7.37 13.68 26.62
CA GLU A 263 8.36 13.42 25.57
C GLU A 263 9.80 13.58 26.08
N GLN A 264 10.75 12.86 25.46
CA GLN A 264 12.20 12.94 25.73
C GLN A 264 12.53 12.76 27.22
N ASN A 265 11.98 11.69 27.82
CA ASN A 265 12.25 11.25 29.19
C ASN A 265 12.91 9.84 29.19
N LYS A 266 13.09 9.24 30.36
CA LYS A 266 13.69 7.89 30.52
C LYS A 266 12.66 6.84 30.95
N LEU A 267 11.43 6.98 30.48
CA LEU A 267 10.33 6.07 30.85
C LEU A 267 10.54 4.69 30.22
N VAL A 268 10.63 3.66 31.06
CA VAL A 268 10.71 2.25 30.63
C VAL A 268 9.34 1.56 30.72
N ARG A 269 8.60 1.83 31.81
CA ARG A 269 7.27 1.29 32.09
C ARG A 269 6.35 2.41 32.58
N PRO A 270 5.50 2.98 31.72
CA PRO A 270 4.45 3.88 32.15
C PRO A 270 3.37 3.03 32.83
N LEU A 271 3.44 2.86 34.16
CA LEU A 271 2.42 2.19 34.95
C LEU A 271 1.18 3.11 35.11
N LEU A 272 0.52 3.40 33.99
CA LEU A 272 -0.68 4.22 33.92
C LEU A 272 -1.87 3.34 33.57
N ASP A 273 -2.82 3.25 34.50
CA ASP A 273 -4.16 2.71 34.24
C ASP A 273 -5.04 3.85 33.73
N PHE A 274 -5.30 3.84 32.41
CA PHE A 274 -6.06 4.88 31.73
C PHE A 274 -7.58 4.70 31.82
N ARG A 275 -8.09 3.67 32.52
CA ARG A 275 -9.53 3.43 32.66
C ARG A 275 -10.30 4.62 33.23
N ALA A 276 -9.67 5.40 34.10
CA ALA A 276 -10.26 6.57 34.74
C ALA A 276 -10.06 7.89 33.95
N MET A 277 -9.25 7.90 32.90
CA MET A 277 -8.85 9.10 32.14
C MET A 277 -9.54 9.14 30.77
N ALA A 278 -10.88 9.01 30.76
CA ALA A 278 -11.66 8.84 29.53
C ALA A 278 -11.67 10.07 28.60
N GLU A 279 -11.34 11.26 29.12
CA GLU A 279 -11.30 12.52 28.36
C GLU A 279 -9.95 12.77 27.65
N LEU A 280 -8.97 11.89 27.81
CA LEU A 280 -7.65 12.08 27.23
C LEU A 280 -7.71 12.02 25.69
N ARG A 281 -7.31 13.13 25.05
CA ARG A 281 -7.27 13.29 23.59
C ARG A 281 -5.85 13.26 23.04
N VAL A 282 -4.88 13.72 23.83
CA VAL A 282 -3.48 13.86 23.43
C VAL A 282 -2.59 13.12 24.43
N LEU A 283 -1.85 12.13 23.94
CA LEU A 283 -0.85 11.40 24.70
C LEU A 283 0.48 11.42 23.95
N ARG A 284 1.47 12.14 24.48
CA ARG A 284 2.78 12.26 23.85
C ARG A 284 3.85 11.56 24.67
N LEU A 285 4.45 10.51 24.10
CA LEU A 285 5.46 9.64 24.73
C LEU A 285 6.76 9.54 23.91
N PHE A 286 6.94 10.38 22.89
CA PHE A 286 8.12 10.40 22.01
C PHE A 286 9.44 10.43 22.79
N GLY A 287 10.52 9.84 22.26
CA GLY A 287 11.86 9.93 22.87
C GLY A 287 12.06 9.14 24.17
N ASN A 288 11.14 8.25 24.55
CA ASN A 288 11.28 7.39 25.73
C ASN A 288 11.70 5.95 25.36
N PRO A 289 12.59 5.29 26.13
CA PRO A 289 12.99 3.89 25.94
C PRO A 289 11.93 2.91 26.47
N LEU A 290 10.70 3.04 25.97
CA LEU A 290 9.58 2.20 26.39
C LEU A 290 9.82 0.73 26.00
N GLU A 291 9.76 -0.17 26.97
CA GLU A 291 9.70 -1.62 26.71
C GLU A 291 8.26 -2.09 26.44
N PHE A 292 7.28 -1.36 26.98
CA PHE A 292 5.87 -1.70 26.98
C PHE A 292 5.01 -0.46 26.70
N LEU A 293 4.03 -0.60 25.81
CA LEU A 293 2.99 0.41 25.65
C LEU A 293 1.94 0.24 26.78
N PRO A 294 1.50 1.32 27.43
CA PRO A 294 0.44 1.24 28.43
C PRO A 294 -0.90 0.80 27.81
N GLU A 295 -1.85 0.35 28.65
CA GLU A 295 -3.16 -0.14 28.20
C GLU A 295 -4.04 1.05 27.75
N ILE A 296 -3.90 1.44 26.48
CA ILE A 296 -4.63 2.57 25.89
C ILE A 296 -6.06 2.21 25.45
N LEU A 297 -6.47 0.93 25.52
CA LEU A 297 -7.79 0.49 25.07
C LEU A 297 -8.97 1.29 25.65
N PRO A 298 -8.95 1.72 26.93
CA PRO A 298 -10.02 2.55 27.49
C PRO A 298 -10.13 3.97 26.92
N LEU A 299 -9.13 4.46 26.17
CA LEU A 299 -9.02 5.86 25.72
C LEU A 299 -9.75 6.13 24.39
N HIS A 300 -11.07 5.99 24.38
CA HIS A 300 -11.89 6.13 23.16
C HIS A 300 -11.81 7.52 22.48
N GLN A 301 -11.46 8.57 23.23
CA GLN A 301 -11.32 9.95 22.74
C GLN A 301 -9.91 10.28 22.24
N LEU A 302 -8.94 9.34 22.28
CA LEU A 302 -7.58 9.61 21.87
C LEU A 302 -7.52 9.92 20.36
N ARG A 303 -6.84 11.02 20.02
CA ARG A 303 -6.67 11.52 18.64
C ARG A 303 -5.22 11.79 18.29
N HIS A 304 -4.40 12.12 19.28
CA HIS A 304 -2.97 12.36 19.10
C HIS A 304 -2.17 11.40 19.98
N LEU A 305 -1.29 10.62 19.34
CA LEU A 305 -0.42 9.68 20.03
C LEU A 305 1.00 9.77 19.45
N SER A 306 1.98 10.10 20.28
CA SER A 306 3.40 10.00 19.89
C SER A 306 4.08 8.83 20.59
N LEU A 307 4.70 7.92 19.84
CA LEU A 307 5.46 6.79 20.37
C LEU A 307 6.56 6.33 19.42
N ALA A 308 7.69 5.86 19.96
CA ALA A 308 8.76 5.17 19.22
C ALA A 308 9.13 5.83 17.87
N ASN A 309 9.35 7.14 17.89
CA ASN A 309 9.69 7.97 16.73
C ASN A 309 8.57 8.17 15.69
N ILE A 310 7.32 7.95 16.09
CA ILE A 310 6.13 8.12 15.26
C ILE A 310 5.14 9.03 15.96
N ARG A 311 4.59 9.98 15.20
CA ARG A 311 3.44 10.79 15.62
C ARG A 311 2.22 10.39 14.80
N ILE A 312 1.16 9.99 15.50
CA ILE A 312 -0.11 9.60 14.93
C ILE A 312 -1.12 10.68 15.29
N VAL A 313 -1.71 11.29 14.28
CA VAL A 313 -2.75 12.31 14.43
C VAL A 313 -3.97 11.89 13.62
N ALA A 314 -5.13 11.83 14.27
CA ALA A 314 -6.39 11.50 13.62
C ALA A 314 -7.42 12.63 13.78
N ASP A 315 -8.34 12.70 12.83
CA ASP A 315 -9.52 13.55 12.89
C ASP A 315 -10.55 13.05 13.91
N ASP A 316 -11.54 13.88 14.22
CA ASP A 316 -12.60 13.57 15.20
C ASP A 316 -13.37 12.28 14.89
N HIS A 317 -13.42 11.90 13.61
CA HIS A 317 -14.12 10.70 13.13
C HIS A 317 -13.20 9.52 12.80
N LEU A 318 -11.90 9.60 13.07
CA LEU A 318 -10.89 8.57 12.72
C LEU A 318 -10.91 8.15 11.24
N ARG A 319 -11.40 9.00 10.33
CA ARG A 319 -11.44 8.75 8.88
C ARG A 319 -10.11 9.07 8.22
N SER A 320 -9.37 10.03 8.74
CA SER A 320 -8.05 10.42 8.25
C SER A 320 -7.03 10.33 9.37
N VAL A 321 -6.05 9.45 9.18
CA VAL A 321 -4.92 9.30 10.11
C VAL A 321 -3.64 9.70 9.39
N ASN A 322 -2.97 10.70 9.94
CA ASN A 322 -1.65 11.12 9.53
C ASN A 322 -0.61 10.44 10.42
N VAL A 323 0.36 9.77 9.79
CA VAL A 323 1.46 9.10 10.47
C VAL A 323 2.74 9.77 10.02
N GLN A 324 3.34 10.56 10.91
CA GLN A 324 4.61 11.23 10.66
C GLN A 324 5.73 10.43 11.34
N ILE A 325 6.77 10.11 10.57
CA ILE A 325 7.95 9.38 11.06
C ILE A 325 9.06 10.41 11.24
N GLU A 326 9.46 10.68 12.47
CA GLU A 326 10.54 11.62 12.78
C GLU A 326 11.83 10.83 12.96
N ILE A 327 12.82 11.11 12.11
CA ILE A 327 14.13 10.46 12.17
C ILE A 327 15.07 11.39 12.93
N GLU A 328 15.25 11.17 14.23
CA GLU A 328 16.41 11.71 14.94
C GLU A 328 17.59 10.72 14.85
N ASN A 329 18.80 11.25 14.65
CA ASN A 329 20.06 10.51 14.45
C ASN A 329 20.55 9.71 15.68
N SER A 330 19.76 9.62 16.75
CA SER A 330 20.10 8.92 17.99
C SER A 330 19.01 7.91 18.36
N SER A 331 18.82 6.90 17.52
CA SER A 331 18.01 5.74 17.88
C SER A 331 18.67 4.96 19.01
N TYR A 332 18.07 4.99 20.21
CA TYR A 332 18.42 4.16 21.37
C TYR A 332 18.33 2.65 21.11
N PHE A 333 17.72 2.24 19.98
CA PHE A 333 17.65 0.86 19.51
C PHE A 333 18.68 0.59 18.41
N VAL A 334 19.91 0.25 18.80
CA VAL A 334 21.10 0.14 17.92
C VAL A 334 21.16 -1.17 17.10
N THR A 335 20.06 -1.75 16.61
CA THR A 335 20.21 -3.02 15.84
C THR A 335 19.12 -3.39 14.84
N SER A 336 18.07 -2.60 14.68
CA SER A 336 16.99 -2.98 13.76
C SER A 336 17.21 -2.46 12.33
N ARG A 337 17.19 -3.36 11.34
CA ARG A 337 17.30 -3.02 9.91
C ARG A 337 16.18 -2.13 9.36
N HIS A 338 15.07 -1.96 10.10
CA HIS A 338 13.87 -1.27 9.65
C HIS A 338 13.46 -0.16 10.62
N LYS A 339 13.12 1.03 10.08
CA LYS A 339 12.83 2.28 10.82
C LYS A 339 11.67 2.16 11.81
N LEU A 340 10.72 1.25 11.56
CA LEU A 340 9.47 1.09 12.33
C LEU A 340 9.44 -0.16 13.22
N SER A 341 10.55 -0.89 13.32
CA SER A 341 10.62 -2.13 14.08
C SER A 341 10.32 -1.95 15.57
N ALA A 342 10.82 -0.89 16.20
CA ALA A 342 10.55 -0.57 17.60
C ALA A 342 9.06 -0.32 17.84
N PHE A 343 8.41 0.40 16.92
CA PHE A 343 6.97 0.61 16.94
C PHE A 343 6.19 -0.70 16.79
N PHE A 344 6.52 -1.53 15.81
CA PHE A 344 5.86 -2.83 15.62
C PHE A 344 6.04 -3.75 16.84
N ALA A 345 7.24 -3.78 17.43
CA ALA A 345 7.51 -4.56 18.64
C ALA A 345 6.65 -4.11 19.82
N LEU A 346 6.33 -2.81 19.94
CA LEU A 346 5.48 -2.29 21.01
C LEU A 346 4.00 -2.63 20.80
N ILE A 347 3.47 -2.44 19.57
CA ILE A 347 2.04 -2.60 19.31
C ILE A 347 1.59 -4.07 19.24
N PHE A 348 2.46 -4.99 18.80
CA PHE A 348 2.11 -6.40 18.60
C PHE A 348 2.41 -7.30 19.81
N ARG A 349 3.03 -6.76 20.86
CA ARG A 349 3.33 -7.53 22.07
C ARG A 349 2.08 -7.81 22.93
N PHE A 350 1.03 -6.98 22.78
CA PHE A 350 -0.23 -7.07 23.53
C PHE A 350 -1.44 -6.71 22.64
N SER A 351 -2.63 -6.74 23.23
CA SER A 351 -3.90 -6.37 22.58
C SER A 351 -4.03 -4.87 22.25
N SER A 352 -2.99 -4.04 22.48
CA SER A 352 -3.03 -2.60 22.23
C SER A 352 -3.37 -2.23 20.78
N CYS A 353 -3.06 -3.11 19.82
CA CYS A 353 -3.46 -2.95 18.42
C CYS A 353 -5.00 -2.89 18.20
N HIS A 354 -5.81 -3.35 19.17
CA HIS A 354 -7.27 -3.24 19.12
C HIS A 354 -7.77 -1.81 19.37
N HIS A 355 -6.90 -0.86 19.71
CA HIS A 355 -7.30 0.53 19.84
C HIS A 355 -7.59 1.15 18.44
N PRO A 356 -8.75 1.81 18.22
CA PRO A 356 -9.15 2.34 16.91
C PRO A 356 -8.10 3.24 16.23
N LEU A 357 -7.42 4.10 17.01
CA LEU A 357 -6.36 4.98 16.50
C LEU A 357 -5.15 4.18 15.96
N LEU A 358 -4.72 3.15 16.69
CA LEU A 358 -3.59 2.31 16.29
C LEU A 358 -3.95 1.40 15.12
N ALA A 359 -5.17 0.85 15.11
CA ALA A 359 -5.67 0.05 13.99
C ALA A 359 -5.64 0.87 12.68
N SER A 360 -6.10 2.12 12.73
CA SER A 360 -6.10 3.04 11.58
C SER A 360 -4.68 3.42 11.14
N ALA A 361 -3.79 3.74 12.09
CA ALA A 361 -2.39 4.02 11.79
C ALA A 361 -1.70 2.82 11.15
N LEU A 362 -1.97 1.62 11.66
CA LEU A 362 -1.42 0.37 11.13
C LEU A 362 -1.90 0.12 9.71
N ALA A 363 -3.21 0.25 9.43
CA ALA A 363 -3.75 0.12 8.08
C ALA A 363 -3.09 1.11 7.11
N LYS A 364 -2.83 2.34 7.55
CA LYS A 364 -2.11 3.35 6.76
C LYS A 364 -0.65 2.96 6.50
N MET A 365 0.07 2.49 7.53
CA MET A 365 1.46 2.04 7.41
C MET A 365 1.61 0.81 6.53
N MET A 366 0.58 -0.05 6.47
CA MET A 366 0.54 -1.22 5.59
C MET A 366 0.40 -0.89 4.11
N GLN A 367 0.15 0.37 3.74
CA GLN A 367 0.19 0.79 2.34
C GLN A 367 1.63 0.75 1.76
N ASP A 368 2.66 0.80 2.60
CA ASP A 368 4.06 0.68 2.16
C ASP A 368 4.49 -0.80 2.09
N GLU A 369 5.11 -1.19 0.98
CA GLU A 369 5.57 -2.56 0.72
C GLU A 369 6.67 -3.01 1.68
N GLY A 370 7.60 -2.12 2.04
CA GLY A 370 8.69 -2.43 2.97
C GLY A 370 8.17 -2.86 4.35
N ASN A 371 7.11 -2.21 4.82
CA ASN A 371 6.46 -2.52 6.09
C ASN A 371 5.76 -3.88 6.07
N ARG A 372 5.09 -4.20 4.96
CA ARG A 372 4.37 -5.49 4.78
C ARG A 372 5.30 -6.68 4.89
N VAL A 373 6.50 -6.59 4.29
CA VAL A 373 7.49 -7.68 4.33
C VAL A 373 8.00 -7.91 5.75
N VAL A 374 8.17 -6.86 6.55
CA VAL A 374 8.64 -6.99 7.94
C VAL A 374 7.58 -7.62 8.82
N ILE A 375 6.34 -7.13 8.76
CA ILE A 375 5.22 -7.68 9.55
C ILE A 375 4.86 -9.08 9.09
N GLY A 376 4.87 -9.32 7.78
CA GLY A 376 4.58 -10.62 7.20
C GLY A 376 5.52 -11.72 7.69
N LYS A 377 6.77 -11.40 8.05
CA LYS A 377 7.73 -12.37 8.61
C LYS A 377 7.51 -12.68 10.09
N ASP A 378 6.81 -11.82 10.84
CA ASP A 378 6.56 -12.02 12.26
C ASP A 378 5.22 -12.72 12.48
N GLU A 379 5.25 -14.00 12.86
CA GLU A 379 4.03 -14.76 13.13
C GLU A 379 3.17 -14.17 14.25
N ASN A 380 3.79 -13.54 15.26
CA ASN A 380 3.02 -12.96 16.37
C ASN A 380 2.27 -11.72 15.91
N ALA A 381 2.91 -10.87 15.11
CA ALA A 381 2.28 -9.70 14.53
C ALA A 381 1.08 -10.10 13.64
N VAL A 382 1.26 -11.13 12.81
CA VAL A 382 0.18 -11.67 11.96
C VAL A 382 -0.98 -12.22 12.80
N ARG A 383 -0.71 -12.99 13.86
CA ARG A 383 -1.77 -13.50 14.77
C ARG A 383 -2.54 -12.37 15.46
N GLN A 384 -1.85 -11.31 15.90
CA GLN A 384 -2.51 -10.14 16.49
C GLN A 384 -3.42 -9.44 15.48
N LEU A 385 -2.98 -9.26 14.23
CA LEU A 385 -3.82 -8.70 13.17
C LEU A 385 -5.06 -9.55 12.88
N ILE A 386 -4.90 -10.88 12.87
CA ILE A 386 -6.02 -11.80 12.70
C ILE A 386 -7.01 -11.67 13.88
N SER A 387 -6.49 -11.49 15.11
CA SER A 387 -7.34 -11.31 16.29
C SER A 387 -8.20 -10.04 16.23
N MET A 388 -7.69 -8.97 15.60
CA MET A 388 -8.42 -7.71 15.45
C MET A 388 -9.70 -7.84 14.60
N ILE A 389 -9.78 -8.82 13.67
CA ILE A 389 -11.02 -9.10 12.91
C ILE A 389 -12.15 -9.59 13.83
N SER A 390 -11.80 -10.21 14.96
CA SER A 390 -12.78 -10.70 15.95
C SER A 390 -13.11 -9.66 17.04
N SER A 391 -12.71 -8.39 16.85
CA SER A 391 -13.03 -7.32 17.78
C SER A 391 -14.52 -6.96 17.75
N GLU A 392 -15.06 -6.50 18.87
CA GLU A 392 -16.41 -5.95 18.97
C GLU A 392 -16.53 -4.55 18.33
N ASN A 393 -15.39 -3.88 18.09
CA ASN A 393 -15.38 -2.55 17.49
C ASN A 393 -15.34 -2.64 15.96
N GLN A 394 -16.43 -2.21 15.33
CA GLN A 394 -16.59 -2.22 13.87
C GLN A 394 -15.43 -1.51 13.12
N HIS A 395 -14.97 -0.36 13.62
CA HIS A 395 -13.88 0.39 12.98
C HIS A 395 -12.58 -0.40 13.00
N VAL A 396 -12.31 -1.11 14.10
CA VAL A 396 -11.09 -1.94 14.24
C VAL A 396 -11.12 -3.10 13.23
N VAL A 397 -12.28 -3.74 13.06
CA VAL A 397 -12.47 -4.82 12.07
C VAL A 397 -12.24 -4.30 10.65
N GLU A 398 -12.76 -3.12 10.33
CA GLU A 398 -12.59 -2.49 9.01
C GLU A 398 -11.10 -2.19 8.72
N GLN A 399 -10.40 -1.55 9.64
CA GLN A 399 -8.98 -1.23 9.49
C GLN A 399 -8.10 -2.49 9.47
N ALA A 400 -8.40 -3.48 10.32
CA ALA A 400 -7.74 -4.78 10.31
C ALA A 400 -7.92 -5.48 8.95
N GLY A 401 -9.12 -5.45 8.39
CA GLY A 401 -9.40 -6.03 7.08
C GLY A 401 -8.65 -5.35 5.96
N SER A 402 -8.53 -4.02 5.98
CA SER A 402 -7.71 -3.27 5.02
C SER A 402 -6.22 -3.61 5.14
N ALA A 403 -5.70 -3.70 6.38
CA ALA A 403 -4.31 -4.07 6.66
C ALA A 403 -3.99 -5.49 6.17
N LEU A 404 -4.86 -6.45 6.48
CA LEU A 404 -4.72 -7.86 6.07
C LEU A 404 -4.87 -8.04 4.56
N THR A 405 -5.77 -7.29 3.91
CA THR A 405 -5.89 -7.28 2.44
C THR A 405 -4.59 -6.77 1.79
N SER A 406 -3.94 -5.79 2.40
CA SER A 406 -2.66 -5.26 1.93
C SER A 406 -1.53 -6.29 2.10
N LEU A 407 -1.48 -6.97 3.26
CA LEU A 407 -0.53 -8.05 3.56
C LEU A 407 -0.72 -9.28 2.67
N ALA A 408 -1.97 -9.63 2.35
CA ALA A 408 -2.32 -10.73 1.47
C ALA A 408 -1.84 -10.54 0.02
N SER A 409 -1.22 -9.42 -0.34
CA SER A 409 -0.68 -9.21 -1.69
C SER A 409 0.53 -10.10 -2.01
N ASP A 410 1.24 -10.61 -1.00
CA ASP A 410 2.38 -11.51 -1.16
C ASP A 410 1.94 -12.98 -0.95
N VAL A 411 2.39 -13.87 -1.85
CA VAL A 411 2.11 -15.32 -1.80
C VAL A 411 2.65 -15.95 -0.50
N SER A 412 3.85 -15.55 -0.08
CA SER A 412 4.52 -16.10 1.11
C SER A 412 3.76 -15.75 2.39
N VAL A 413 3.37 -14.48 2.54
CA VAL A 413 2.58 -13.99 3.66
C VAL A 413 1.17 -14.58 3.64
N SER A 414 0.57 -14.76 2.46
CA SER A 414 -0.75 -15.40 2.33
C SER A 414 -0.76 -16.85 2.83
N LEU A 415 0.30 -17.61 2.55
CA LEU A 415 0.46 -18.96 3.11
C LEU A 415 0.63 -18.94 4.64
N GLN A 416 1.30 -17.92 5.17
CA GLN A 416 1.44 -17.73 6.62
C GLN A 416 0.12 -17.34 7.29
N LEU A 417 -0.71 -16.51 6.65
CA LEU A 417 -2.06 -16.19 7.11
C LEU A 417 -2.92 -17.46 7.23
N MET A 418 -2.81 -18.36 6.24
CA MET A 418 -3.46 -19.67 6.30
C MET A 418 -2.92 -20.55 7.42
N LYS A 419 -1.60 -20.54 7.67
CA LYS A 419 -0.98 -21.26 8.80
C LYS A 419 -1.44 -20.74 10.17
N CYS A 420 -1.83 -19.47 10.25
CA CYS A 420 -2.35 -18.84 11.46
C CYS A 420 -3.88 -18.94 11.61
N ASP A 421 -4.53 -19.83 10.86
CA ASP A 421 -5.98 -20.12 10.96
C ASP A 421 -6.91 -18.91 10.76
N ILE A 422 -6.56 -17.99 9.84
CA ILE A 422 -7.38 -16.81 9.52
C ILE A 422 -8.84 -17.16 9.13
N MET A 423 -9.09 -18.38 8.65
CA MET A 423 -10.42 -18.81 8.22
C MET A 423 -11.44 -18.87 9.36
N GLN A 424 -11.04 -19.15 10.59
CA GLN A 424 -11.96 -19.22 11.74
C GLN A 424 -12.59 -17.84 12.05
N PRO A 425 -11.80 -16.75 12.22
CA PRO A 425 -12.34 -15.38 12.32
C PRO A 425 -13.18 -14.96 11.12
N ILE A 426 -12.71 -15.25 9.90
CA ILE A 426 -13.44 -14.92 8.66
C ILE A 426 -14.84 -15.56 8.67
N GLN A 427 -14.93 -16.86 8.96
CA GLN A 427 -16.21 -17.58 8.98
C GLN A 427 -17.16 -17.07 10.07
N ARG A 428 -16.63 -16.61 11.20
CA ARG A 428 -17.43 -16.00 12.28
C ARG A 428 -18.07 -14.70 11.81
N VAL A 429 -17.28 -13.80 11.20
CA VAL A 429 -17.79 -12.51 10.70
C VAL A 429 -18.71 -12.70 9.50
N MET A 430 -18.47 -13.68 8.62
CA MET A 430 -19.38 -14.00 7.51
C MET A 430 -20.79 -14.41 7.94
N LYS A 431 -20.98 -14.80 9.21
CA LYS A 431 -22.28 -15.10 9.82
C LYS A 431 -22.90 -13.91 10.56
N SER A 432 -22.18 -12.79 10.69
CA SER A 432 -22.65 -11.57 11.34
C SER A 432 -23.63 -10.79 10.44
N VAL A 433 -24.29 -9.78 11.01
CA VAL A 433 -25.30 -8.95 10.32
C VAL A 433 -24.70 -7.63 9.81
N GLY A 434 -23.47 -7.28 10.23
CA GLY A 434 -22.85 -5.98 9.96
C GLY A 434 -22.38 -5.83 8.49
N PRO A 435 -22.96 -4.92 7.68
CA PRO A 435 -22.63 -4.83 6.25
C PRO A 435 -21.20 -4.37 5.99
N GLN A 436 -20.60 -3.54 6.86
CA GLN A 436 -19.22 -3.07 6.66
C GLN A 436 -18.18 -4.12 7.04
N GLU A 437 -18.37 -4.81 8.17
CA GLU A 437 -17.52 -5.94 8.57
C GLU A 437 -17.50 -7.02 7.49
N LEU A 438 -18.68 -7.35 6.94
CA LEU A 438 -18.83 -8.27 5.83
C LEU A 438 -18.05 -7.81 4.59
N LYS A 439 -18.10 -6.52 4.23
CA LYS A 439 -17.34 -5.98 3.09
C LYS A 439 -15.84 -6.15 3.30
N SER A 440 -15.33 -5.77 4.47
CA SER A 440 -13.89 -5.88 4.79
C SER A 440 -13.41 -7.32 4.76
N VAL A 441 -14.18 -8.25 5.33
CA VAL A 441 -13.82 -9.68 5.33
C VAL A 441 -13.92 -10.30 3.93
N LEU A 442 -14.95 -9.95 3.15
CA LEU A 442 -15.08 -10.42 1.77
C LEU A 442 -13.95 -9.90 0.87
N GLN A 443 -13.43 -8.70 1.11
CA GLN A 443 -12.24 -8.19 0.43
C GLN A 443 -10.99 -9.02 0.73
N ILE A 444 -10.78 -9.43 1.98
CA ILE A 444 -9.68 -10.34 2.36
C ILE A 444 -9.83 -11.66 1.63
N VAL A 445 -11.03 -12.25 1.62
CA VAL A 445 -11.31 -13.53 0.94
C VAL A 445 -11.06 -13.41 -0.58
N ALA A 446 -11.55 -12.34 -1.20
CA ALA A 446 -11.35 -12.08 -2.62
C ALA A 446 -9.87 -11.89 -2.97
N LYS A 447 -9.09 -11.24 -2.10
CA LYS A 447 -7.66 -11.03 -2.33
C LYS A 447 -6.87 -12.31 -2.15
N LEU A 448 -7.05 -13.02 -1.04
CA LEU A 448 -6.37 -14.31 -0.79
C LEU A 448 -6.69 -15.35 -1.86
N GLY A 449 -7.95 -15.41 -2.30
CA GLY A 449 -8.38 -16.30 -3.38
C GLY A 449 -7.77 -15.95 -4.74
N PHE A 450 -7.35 -14.69 -4.96
CA PHE A 450 -6.71 -14.24 -6.19
C PHE A 450 -5.17 -14.25 -6.12
N VAL A 451 -4.54 -14.61 -5.00
CA VAL A 451 -3.06 -14.53 -4.89
C VAL A 451 -2.43 -15.83 -5.33
N SER A 452 -2.88 -16.97 -4.80
CA SER A 452 -2.35 -18.28 -5.15
C SER A 452 -3.45 -19.33 -5.21
N ASP A 453 -3.36 -20.21 -6.20
CA ASP A 453 -4.29 -21.33 -6.38
C ASP A 453 -4.24 -22.28 -5.16
N THR A 454 -3.05 -22.45 -4.55
CA THR A 454 -2.88 -23.28 -3.36
C THR A 454 -3.61 -22.71 -2.13
N VAL A 455 -3.60 -21.39 -1.97
CA VAL A 455 -4.32 -20.69 -0.91
C VAL A 455 -5.82 -20.77 -1.19
N ALA A 456 -6.24 -20.46 -2.41
CA ALA A 456 -7.64 -20.52 -2.83
C ALA A 456 -8.24 -21.92 -2.60
N GLN A 457 -7.52 -22.99 -2.95
CA GLN A 457 -7.93 -24.37 -2.72
C GLN A 457 -8.13 -24.68 -1.22
N LYS A 458 -7.19 -24.24 -0.37
CA LYS A 458 -7.25 -24.47 1.09
C LYS A 458 -8.36 -23.66 1.78
N MET A 459 -8.77 -22.52 1.22
CA MET A 459 -9.83 -21.68 1.77
C MET A 459 -11.24 -22.20 1.48
N MET A 460 -11.40 -22.98 0.40
CA MET A 460 -12.70 -23.37 -0.11
C MET A 460 -13.25 -24.60 0.62
N ASN A 461 -14.13 -24.34 1.59
CA ASN A 461 -14.77 -25.36 2.43
C ASN A 461 -16.30 -25.31 2.23
N GLN A 462 -17.02 -26.38 2.59
CA GLN A 462 -18.49 -26.41 2.47
C GLN A 462 -19.18 -25.26 3.22
N ASP A 463 -18.67 -24.89 4.40
CA ASP A 463 -19.23 -23.79 5.19
C ASP A 463 -19.00 -22.42 4.54
N VAL A 464 -17.80 -22.18 3.99
CA VAL A 464 -17.48 -20.93 3.27
C VAL A 464 -18.37 -20.82 2.03
N MET A 465 -18.53 -21.90 1.28
CA MET A 465 -19.44 -21.95 0.14
C MET A 465 -20.89 -21.64 0.54
N ARG A 466 -21.38 -22.22 1.65
CA ARG A 466 -22.73 -21.96 2.15
C ARG A 466 -22.90 -20.48 2.53
N SER A 467 -21.94 -19.91 3.26
CA SER A 467 -21.97 -18.50 3.65
C SER A 467 -21.91 -17.57 2.43
N LEU A 468 -21.03 -17.82 1.46
CA LEU A 468 -20.93 -17.00 0.24
C LEU A 468 -22.25 -17.03 -0.56
N LYS A 469 -22.89 -18.19 -0.70
CA LYS A 469 -24.20 -18.30 -1.36
C LYS A 469 -25.29 -17.48 -0.66
N LEU A 470 -25.32 -17.50 0.66
CA LEU A 470 -26.27 -16.70 1.45
C LEU A 470 -26.00 -15.19 1.28
N LEU A 471 -24.73 -14.78 1.27
CA LEU A 471 -24.33 -13.39 1.09
C LEU A 471 -24.63 -12.86 -0.32
N CYS A 472 -24.66 -13.71 -1.35
CA CYS A 472 -25.14 -13.33 -2.68
C CYS A 472 -26.63 -12.93 -2.71
N ALA A 473 -27.43 -13.37 -1.74
CA ALA A 473 -28.84 -13.00 -1.58
C ALA A 473 -29.06 -11.92 -0.52
N HIS A 474 -28.01 -11.27 -0.05
CA HIS A 474 -28.08 -10.24 0.99
C HIS A 474 -28.84 -8.99 0.53
N LYS A 475 -29.39 -8.19 1.46
CA LYS A 475 -30.18 -6.98 1.14
C LYS A 475 -29.32 -5.83 0.59
N ASP A 476 -28.08 -5.70 1.06
CA ASP A 476 -27.14 -4.65 0.62
C ASP A 476 -26.43 -5.05 -0.69
N PRO A 477 -26.57 -4.27 -1.78
CA PRO A 477 -25.95 -4.56 -3.07
C PRO A 477 -24.40 -4.56 -3.02
N GLU A 478 -23.77 -3.79 -2.14
CA GLU A 478 -22.30 -3.78 -2.04
C GLU A 478 -21.77 -5.05 -1.35
N VAL A 479 -22.53 -5.64 -0.44
CA VAL A 479 -22.22 -6.97 0.12
C VAL A 479 -22.38 -8.05 -0.95
N GLN A 480 -23.47 -8.00 -1.74
CA GLN A 480 -23.66 -8.91 -2.88
C GLN A 480 -22.49 -8.83 -3.87
N ARG A 481 -22.09 -7.62 -4.26
CA ARG A 481 -20.96 -7.38 -5.17
C ARG A 481 -19.65 -7.95 -4.62
N SER A 482 -19.37 -7.71 -3.33
CA SER A 482 -18.15 -8.21 -2.68
C SER A 482 -18.14 -9.74 -2.57
N ALA A 483 -19.30 -10.36 -2.30
CA ALA A 483 -19.45 -11.81 -2.25
C ALA A 483 -19.24 -12.45 -3.63
N LEU A 484 -19.82 -11.86 -4.68
CA LEU A 484 -19.61 -12.30 -6.06
C LEU A 484 -18.15 -12.15 -6.49
N LEU A 485 -17.48 -11.06 -6.09
CA LEU A 485 -16.05 -10.85 -6.35
C LEU A 485 -15.21 -11.95 -5.68
N ALA A 486 -15.51 -12.29 -4.42
CA ALA A 486 -14.84 -13.36 -3.69
C ALA A 486 -15.05 -14.73 -4.35
N ILE A 487 -16.29 -15.08 -4.74
CA ILE A 487 -16.59 -16.32 -5.47
C ILE A 487 -15.83 -16.37 -6.80
N GLY A 488 -15.88 -15.29 -7.58
CA GLY A 488 -15.20 -15.22 -8.87
C GLY A 488 -13.69 -15.40 -8.74
N ASN A 489 -13.07 -14.78 -7.74
CA ASN A 489 -11.63 -14.91 -7.53
C ASN A 489 -11.25 -16.32 -7.06
N LEU A 490 -12.02 -16.93 -6.14
CA LEU A 490 -11.82 -18.32 -5.71
C LEU A 490 -12.00 -19.33 -6.87
N ALA A 491 -12.81 -18.99 -7.87
CA ALA A 491 -13.07 -19.82 -9.05
C ALA A 491 -11.95 -19.80 -10.11
N PHE A 492 -10.90 -18.98 -9.95
CA PHE A 492 -9.71 -19.10 -10.81
C PHE A 492 -8.97 -20.42 -10.59
N CYS A 493 -8.96 -20.92 -9.34
CA CYS A 493 -8.45 -22.25 -9.02
C CYS A 493 -9.34 -23.33 -9.65
N VAL A 494 -8.71 -24.28 -10.35
CA VAL A 494 -9.40 -25.32 -11.14
C VAL A 494 -10.23 -26.25 -10.25
N GLU A 495 -9.69 -26.65 -9.10
CA GLU A 495 -10.36 -27.51 -8.12
C GLU A 495 -11.62 -26.83 -7.57
N ASN A 496 -11.51 -25.58 -7.15
CA ASN A 496 -12.64 -24.79 -6.65
C ASN A 496 -13.70 -24.57 -7.72
N ARG A 497 -13.28 -24.30 -8.96
CA ARG A 497 -14.19 -24.12 -10.09
C ARG A 497 -15.04 -25.37 -10.32
N ARG A 498 -14.45 -26.56 -10.27
CA ARG A 498 -15.20 -27.83 -10.41
C ARG A 498 -16.31 -27.96 -9.36
N ILE A 499 -16.01 -27.59 -8.12
CA ILE A 499 -16.99 -27.60 -7.01
C ILE A 499 -18.11 -26.56 -7.26
N LEU A 500 -17.75 -25.35 -7.68
CA LEU A 500 -18.70 -24.26 -7.90
C LEU A 500 -19.62 -24.52 -9.11
N VAL A 501 -19.09 -25.07 -10.20
CA VAL A 501 -19.88 -25.43 -11.39
C VAL A 501 -20.86 -26.55 -11.08
N ALA A 502 -20.47 -27.54 -10.26
CA ALA A 502 -21.34 -28.64 -9.86
C ALA A 502 -22.55 -28.20 -9.00
N SER A 503 -22.55 -26.95 -8.52
CA SER A 503 -23.59 -26.44 -7.63
C SER A 503 -24.71 -25.71 -8.40
N GLU A 504 -25.80 -26.43 -8.70
CA GLU A 504 -27.00 -25.87 -9.37
C GLU A 504 -27.57 -24.63 -8.66
N SER A 505 -27.71 -24.71 -7.33
CA SER A 505 -28.19 -23.57 -6.50
C SER A 505 -27.41 -22.27 -6.72
N LEU A 506 -26.10 -22.34 -6.98
CA LEU A 506 -25.28 -21.15 -7.24
C LEU A 506 -25.57 -20.60 -8.64
N ARG A 507 -25.66 -21.49 -9.63
CA ARG A 507 -25.99 -21.11 -11.01
C ARG A 507 -27.33 -20.37 -11.07
N ASP A 508 -28.35 -20.84 -10.38
CA ASP A 508 -29.67 -20.19 -10.34
C ASP A 508 -29.62 -18.81 -9.68
N ILE A 509 -28.85 -18.66 -8.61
CA ILE A 509 -28.64 -17.36 -7.96
C ILE A 509 -27.93 -16.40 -8.93
N LEU A 510 -26.87 -16.85 -9.61
CA LEU A 510 -26.12 -16.04 -10.56
C LEU A 510 -26.98 -15.59 -11.74
N LEU A 511 -27.77 -16.50 -12.33
CA LEU A 511 -28.70 -16.20 -13.42
C LEU A 511 -29.80 -15.21 -13.02
N ARG A 512 -30.22 -15.21 -11.75
CA ARG A 512 -31.16 -14.21 -11.24
C ARG A 512 -30.49 -12.85 -11.07
N LEU A 513 -29.26 -12.83 -10.56
CA LEU A 513 -28.50 -11.60 -10.30
C LEU A 513 -28.02 -10.91 -11.58
N THR A 514 -27.86 -11.63 -12.70
CA THR A 514 -27.57 -11.00 -14.00
C THR A 514 -28.74 -10.18 -14.56
N VAL A 515 -29.95 -10.35 -14.03
CA VAL A 515 -31.14 -9.55 -14.40
C VAL A 515 -31.46 -8.49 -13.32
N SER A 516 -30.60 -8.34 -12.31
CA SER A 516 -30.77 -7.33 -11.25
C SER A 516 -30.77 -5.90 -11.80
N SER A 517 -31.51 -5.01 -11.13
CA SER A 517 -31.55 -3.57 -11.45
C SER A 517 -30.22 -2.87 -11.17
N GLU A 518 -29.42 -3.41 -10.25
CA GLU A 518 -28.15 -2.81 -9.86
C GLU A 518 -27.02 -3.22 -10.83
N LEU A 519 -26.50 -2.23 -11.58
CA LEU A 519 -25.50 -2.46 -12.64
C LEU A 519 -24.23 -3.15 -12.11
N ARG A 520 -23.76 -2.76 -10.93
CA ARG A 520 -22.52 -3.31 -10.34
C ARG A 520 -22.66 -4.78 -9.96
N VAL A 521 -23.80 -5.15 -9.39
CA VAL A 521 -24.12 -6.55 -9.03
C VAL A 521 -24.28 -7.40 -10.29
N ARG A 522 -24.99 -6.87 -11.29
CA ARG A 522 -25.14 -7.54 -12.59
C ARG A 522 -23.79 -7.83 -13.26
N LYS A 523 -22.90 -6.83 -13.34
CA LYS A 523 -21.54 -7.00 -13.89
C LYS A 523 -20.75 -8.06 -13.11
N ALA A 524 -20.80 -8.04 -11.78
CA ALA A 524 -20.12 -9.01 -10.93
C ALA A 524 -20.65 -10.44 -11.11
N ALA A 525 -21.97 -10.62 -11.20
CA ALA A 525 -22.59 -11.93 -11.41
C ALA A 525 -22.22 -12.51 -12.80
N ALA A 526 -22.28 -11.67 -13.83
CA ALA A 526 -21.87 -12.03 -15.18
C ALA A 526 -20.38 -12.40 -15.25
N ARG A 527 -19.51 -11.68 -14.53
CA ARG A 527 -18.08 -12.03 -14.39
C ARG A 527 -17.90 -13.41 -13.78
N VAL A 528 -18.64 -13.77 -12.73
CA VAL A 528 -18.58 -15.11 -12.13
C VAL A 528 -18.98 -16.17 -13.14
N LEU A 529 -20.09 -15.98 -13.89
CA LEU A 529 -20.49 -16.91 -14.95
C LEU A 529 -19.42 -17.07 -16.04
N ALA A 530 -18.73 -15.98 -16.41
CA ALA A 530 -17.62 -16.02 -17.35
C ALA A 530 -16.46 -16.89 -16.83
N ILE A 531 -16.07 -16.72 -15.57
CA ILE A 531 -14.98 -17.48 -14.93
C ILE A 531 -15.37 -18.96 -14.76
N LEU A 532 -16.64 -19.27 -14.49
CA LEU A 532 -17.14 -20.64 -14.38
C LEU A 532 -17.20 -21.38 -15.74
N GLY A 533 -17.03 -20.67 -16.87
CA GLY A 533 -17.12 -21.26 -18.21
C GLY A 533 -18.55 -21.47 -18.71
N GLU A 534 -19.54 -20.87 -18.04
CA GLU A 534 -20.97 -20.91 -18.38
C GLU A 534 -21.30 -19.97 -19.56
N ASN A 535 -20.57 -20.12 -20.66
CA ASN A 535 -20.55 -19.18 -21.79
C ASN A 535 -21.92 -18.97 -22.45
N GLU A 536 -22.73 -20.02 -22.59
CA GLU A 536 -24.08 -19.89 -23.17
C GLU A 536 -25.04 -19.17 -22.24
N SER A 537 -25.05 -19.54 -20.97
CA SER A 537 -25.85 -18.93 -19.91
C SER A 537 -25.53 -17.44 -19.81
N LEU A 538 -24.23 -17.09 -19.79
CA LEU A 538 -23.75 -15.72 -19.81
C LEU A 538 -24.24 -14.98 -21.06
N ARG A 539 -24.02 -15.54 -22.25
CA ARG A 539 -24.42 -14.92 -23.52
C ARG A 539 -25.91 -14.61 -23.55
N ARG A 540 -26.77 -15.52 -23.10
CA ARG A 540 -28.22 -15.28 -23.02
C ARG A 540 -28.55 -14.15 -22.05
N SER A 541 -27.87 -14.10 -20.90
CA SER A 541 -28.15 -13.10 -19.86
C SER A 541 -27.73 -11.67 -20.22
N ILE A 542 -26.69 -11.50 -21.04
CA ILE A 542 -26.20 -10.18 -21.48
C ILE A 542 -26.76 -9.76 -22.85
N GLU A 543 -27.75 -10.50 -23.38
CA GLU A 543 -28.24 -10.35 -24.76
C GLU A 543 -27.08 -10.36 -25.79
N GLY A 544 -26.07 -11.17 -25.49
CA GLY A 544 -24.83 -11.26 -26.26
C GLY A 544 -25.06 -11.85 -27.64
N ARG A 545 -24.14 -11.52 -28.55
CA ARG A 545 -24.17 -11.94 -29.95
C ARG A 545 -24.42 -13.44 -30.09
N GLN A 546 -25.53 -13.78 -30.75
CA GLN A 546 -25.87 -15.15 -31.13
C GLN A 546 -24.83 -15.68 -32.11
N VAL A 547 -24.32 -16.89 -31.87
CA VAL A 547 -23.50 -17.59 -32.87
C VAL A 547 -24.41 -17.90 -34.06
N SER A 548 -23.99 -17.49 -35.25
CA SER A 548 -24.78 -17.71 -36.47
C SER A 548 -25.06 -19.18 -36.66
N LYS A 549 -26.29 -19.52 -37.05
CA LYS A 549 -26.63 -20.88 -37.49
C LYS A 549 -25.84 -21.33 -38.72
N GLN A 550 -25.28 -20.37 -39.48
CA GLN A 550 -24.46 -20.62 -40.65
C GLN A 550 -23.04 -21.08 -40.30
N GLY A 551 -22.58 -20.86 -39.05
CA GLY A 551 -21.24 -21.24 -38.59
C GLY A 551 -20.44 -20.07 -38.03
N LEU A 552 -19.26 -20.38 -37.49
CA LEU A 552 -18.34 -19.44 -36.85
C LEU A 552 -17.49 -18.70 -37.87
N ARG A 553 -17.29 -17.40 -37.65
CA ARG A 553 -16.35 -16.57 -38.41
C ARG A 553 -15.14 -16.23 -37.56
N ILE A 554 -13.95 -16.58 -38.05
CA ILE A 554 -12.69 -16.42 -37.33
C ILE A 554 -11.76 -15.47 -38.10
N LEU A 555 -11.15 -14.53 -37.39
CA LEU A 555 -10.08 -13.67 -37.90
C LEU A 555 -8.76 -14.00 -37.19
N THR A 556 -7.70 -14.25 -37.95
CA THR A 556 -6.34 -14.43 -37.46
C THR A 556 -5.39 -13.39 -38.04
N MET A 557 -4.50 -12.85 -37.21
CA MET A 557 -3.53 -11.82 -37.59
C MET A 557 -2.12 -12.20 -37.17
N ASP A 558 -1.20 -12.21 -38.13
CA ASP A 558 0.20 -12.55 -37.90
C ASP A 558 0.96 -11.45 -37.15
N GLY A 559 2.10 -11.82 -36.56
CA GLY A 559 3.10 -10.87 -36.06
C GLY A 559 3.93 -10.23 -37.18
N GLY A 560 4.45 -9.03 -36.93
CA GLY A 560 5.24 -8.31 -37.94
C GLY A 560 5.82 -6.95 -37.56
N GLY A 561 5.76 -6.54 -36.29
CA GLY A 561 6.22 -5.22 -35.83
C GLY A 561 5.49 -4.07 -36.54
N MET A 562 6.23 -3.04 -36.96
CA MET A 562 5.67 -1.89 -37.68
C MET A 562 4.99 -2.23 -39.02
N LYS A 563 5.21 -3.44 -39.56
CA LYS A 563 4.49 -3.91 -40.76
C LYS A 563 3.01 -4.18 -40.51
N GLY A 564 2.56 -4.20 -39.26
CA GLY A 564 1.14 -4.29 -38.90
C GLY A 564 0.27 -3.19 -39.50
N LEU A 565 0.84 -2.07 -39.94
CA LEU A 565 0.11 -1.05 -40.70
C LEU A 565 -0.50 -1.60 -42.00
N ALA A 566 0.15 -2.58 -42.64
CA ALA A 566 -0.40 -3.27 -43.80
C ALA A 566 -1.67 -4.07 -43.42
N THR A 567 -1.65 -4.75 -42.28
CA THR A 567 -2.82 -5.45 -41.72
C THR A 567 -3.96 -4.47 -41.48
N VAL A 568 -3.70 -3.30 -40.90
CA VAL A 568 -4.71 -2.25 -40.69
C VAL A 568 -5.33 -1.81 -42.01
N GLN A 569 -4.51 -1.61 -43.05
CA GLN A 569 -5.03 -1.19 -44.37
C GLN A 569 -5.90 -2.26 -45.04
N ILE A 570 -5.52 -3.54 -44.92
CA ILE A 570 -6.34 -4.65 -45.43
C ILE A 570 -7.68 -4.69 -44.70
N LEU A 571 -7.66 -4.56 -43.37
CA LEU A 571 -8.88 -4.52 -42.56
C LEU A 571 -9.77 -3.33 -42.93
N LYS A 572 -9.21 -2.17 -43.30
CA LYS A 572 -9.98 -1.00 -43.75
C LYS A 572 -10.75 -1.29 -45.03
N GLU A 573 -10.13 -1.95 -46.00
CA GLU A 573 -10.81 -2.36 -47.22
C GLU A 573 -11.89 -3.42 -46.95
N ILE A 574 -11.68 -4.30 -45.96
CA ILE A 574 -12.69 -5.28 -45.52
C ILE A 574 -13.88 -4.58 -44.85
N GLU A 575 -13.66 -3.65 -43.92
CA GLU A 575 -14.76 -2.87 -43.30
C GLU A 575 -15.52 -2.06 -44.35
N LYS A 576 -14.80 -1.44 -45.29
CA LYS A 576 -15.40 -0.68 -46.40
C LYS A 576 -16.22 -1.57 -47.34
N GLY A 577 -15.73 -2.76 -47.66
CA GLY A 577 -16.42 -3.71 -48.54
C GLY A 577 -17.65 -4.35 -47.91
N THR A 578 -17.67 -4.50 -46.58
CA THR A 578 -18.77 -5.15 -45.84
C THR A 578 -19.74 -4.16 -45.18
N GLY A 579 -19.33 -2.91 -44.98
CA GLY A 579 -20.09 -1.89 -44.27
C GLY A 579 -20.24 -2.14 -42.76
N LYS A 580 -19.46 -3.06 -42.19
CA LYS A 580 -19.51 -3.45 -40.77
C LYS A 580 -18.14 -3.33 -40.14
N GLN A 581 -18.10 -3.08 -38.84
CA GLN A 581 -16.84 -3.04 -38.11
C GLN A 581 -16.31 -4.45 -37.84
N ILE A 582 -14.99 -4.60 -37.70
CA ILE A 582 -14.34 -5.92 -37.52
C ILE A 582 -14.96 -6.72 -36.35
N HIS A 583 -15.21 -6.08 -35.22
CA HIS A 583 -15.79 -6.75 -34.04
C HIS A 583 -17.24 -7.21 -34.24
N GLU A 584 -17.98 -6.59 -35.17
CA GLU A 584 -19.33 -6.98 -35.57
C GLU A 584 -19.34 -8.11 -36.60
N MET A 585 -18.21 -8.38 -37.24
CA MET A 585 -18.08 -9.39 -38.29
C MET A 585 -17.66 -10.75 -37.73
N PHE A 586 -16.62 -10.79 -36.89
CA PHE A 586 -16.00 -12.04 -36.45
C PHE A 586 -16.46 -12.46 -35.05
N ASP A 587 -16.60 -13.76 -34.82
CA ASP A 587 -16.97 -14.35 -33.54
C ASP A 587 -15.73 -14.63 -32.66
N LEU A 588 -14.60 -14.91 -33.30
CA LEU A 588 -13.29 -15.13 -32.69
C LEU A 588 -12.20 -14.33 -33.42
N ILE A 589 -11.39 -13.58 -32.67
CA ILE A 589 -10.25 -12.83 -33.18
C ILE A 589 -8.99 -13.31 -32.48
N CYS A 590 -7.98 -13.71 -33.24
CA CYS A 590 -6.73 -14.26 -32.74
C CYS A 590 -5.54 -13.50 -33.31
N GLY A 591 -4.52 -13.24 -32.49
CA GLY A 591 -3.34 -12.53 -32.95
C GLY A 591 -2.04 -12.89 -32.23
N THR A 592 -0.94 -12.74 -32.95
CA THR A 592 0.43 -12.88 -32.41
C THR A 592 1.18 -11.56 -32.52
N SER A 593 1.91 -11.17 -31.49
CA SER A 593 2.71 -9.93 -31.46
C SER A 593 1.86 -8.69 -31.78
N THR A 594 2.27 -7.92 -32.77
CA THR A 594 1.50 -6.87 -33.45
C THR A 594 0.04 -7.26 -33.76
N GLY A 595 -0.20 -8.47 -34.29
CA GLY A 595 -1.55 -8.99 -34.51
C GLY A 595 -2.32 -9.19 -33.20
N GLY A 596 -1.64 -9.55 -32.11
CA GLY A 596 -2.23 -9.65 -30.77
C GLY A 596 -2.66 -8.30 -30.21
N MET A 597 -1.85 -7.25 -30.42
CA MET A 597 -2.22 -5.87 -30.08
C MET A 597 -3.46 -5.41 -30.86
N LEU A 598 -3.51 -5.68 -32.17
CA LEU A 598 -4.69 -5.40 -33.00
C LEU A 598 -5.91 -6.21 -32.57
N ALA A 599 -5.73 -7.47 -32.17
CA ALA A 599 -6.83 -8.32 -31.69
C ALA A 599 -7.49 -7.73 -30.44
N VAL A 600 -6.70 -7.21 -29.50
CA VAL A 600 -7.22 -6.50 -28.32
C VAL A 600 -7.83 -5.16 -28.70
N ALA A 601 -7.17 -4.36 -29.55
CA ALA A 601 -7.65 -3.05 -29.95
C ALA A 601 -9.01 -3.12 -30.64
N LEU A 602 -9.15 -4.01 -31.61
CA LEU A 602 -10.36 -4.19 -32.42
C LEU A 602 -11.41 -5.01 -31.68
N GLY A 603 -11.01 -6.08 -30.98
CA GLY A 603 -11.94 -7.04 -30.38
C GLY A 603 -12.39 -6.69 -28.97
N ILE A 604 -11.51 -6.16 -28.11
CA ILE A 604 -11.82 -5.84 -26.71
C ILE A 604 -12.13 -4.35 -26.53
N LYS A 605 -11.26 -3.48 -27.05
CA LYS A 605 -11.39 -2.02 -26.90
C LYS A 605 -12.28 -1.37 -27.96
N LEU A 606 -12.71 -2.14 -28.97
CA LEU A 606 -13.61 -1.70 -30.04
C LEU A 606 -13.11 -0.41 -30.73
N LEU A 607 -11.79 -0.28 -30.89
CA LEU A 607 -11.20 0.88 -31.54
C LEU A 607 -11.46 0.83 -33.04
N SER A 608 -11.79 1.98 -33.62
CA SER A 608 -11.84 2.16 -35.07
C SER A 608 -10.45 1.94 -35.69
N LEU A 609 -10.40 1.46 -36.93
CA LEU A 609 -9.12 1.26 -37.64
C LEU A 609 -8.28 2.54 -37.79
N ASP A 610 -8.91 3.72 -37.86
CA ASP A 610 -8.19 5.01 -37.87
C ASP A 610 -7.45 5.26 -36.55
N LYS A 611 -8.11 5.05 -35.42
CA LYS A 611 -7.47 5.09 -34.10
C LYS A 611 -6.37 4.05 -33.95
N CYS A 612 -6.56 2.83 -34.48
CA CYS A 612 -5.52 1.81 -34.49
C CYS A 612 -4.29 2.26 -35.30
N GLU A 613 -4.50 2.90 -36.45
CA GLU A 613 -3.42 3.48 -37.25
C GLU A 613 -2.69 4.61 -36.51
N ASP A 614 -3.42 5.52 -35.87
CA ASP A 614 -2.84 6.61 -35.09
C ASP A 614 -2.04 6.08 -33.89
N MET A 615 -2.58 5.08 -33.20
CA MET A 615 -1.87 4.35 -32.16
C MET A 615 -0.56 3.75 -32.70
N TYR A 616 -0.59 3.07 -33.85
CA TYR A 616 0.60 2.49 -34.47
C TYR A 616 1.63 3.56 -34.85
N LYS A 617 1.20 4.71 -35.39
CA LYS A 617 2.08 5.84 -35.73
C LYS A 617 2.73 6.43 -34.48
N ASN A 618 1.97 6.60 -33.41
CA ASN A 618 2.47 7.12 -32.14
C ASN A 618 3.42 6.13 -31.45
N LEU A 619 3.08 4.85 -31.46
CA LEU A 619 3.92 3.77 -30.92
C LEU A 619 5.23 3.64 -31.71
N GLY A 620 5.16 3.77 -33.04
CA GLY A 620 6.33 3.88 -33.92
C GLY A 620 7.28 5.02 -33.54
N LYS A 621 6.74 6.20 -33.23
CA LYS A 621 7.52 7.38 -32.82
C LYS A 621 8.11 7.27 -31.43
N LEU A 622 7.39 6.67 -30.47
CA LEU A 622 7.80 6.63 -29.06
C LEU A 622 8.69 5.43 -28.76
N VAL A 623 8.30 4.25 -29.22
CA VAL A 623 8.98 2.99 -28.90
C VAL A 623 10.16 2.74 -29.83
N PHE A 624 10.04 3.11 -31.12
CA PHE A 624 11.03 2.79 -32.16
C PHE A 624 11.82 4.00 -32.70
N ALA A 625 11.74 5.17 -32.04
CA ALA A 625 12.66 6.28 -32.35
C ALA A 625 14.11 5.87 -32.03
N GLU A 626 15.04 6.24 -32.92
CA GLU A 626 16.46 5.99 -32.70
C GLU A 626 16.92 6.54 -31.34
N PRO A 627 17.79 5.84 -30.60
CA PRO A 627 18.33 6.36 -29.35
C PRO A 627 19.06 7.68 -29.64
N VAL A 628 18.50 8.78 -29.13
CA VAL A 628 19.12 10.10 -29.18
C VAL A 628 20.50 9.98 -28.51
N ARG A 629 21.57 10.20 -29.26
CA ARG A 629 22.90 10.44 -28.71
C ARG A 629 22.80 11.67 -27.81
N LYS A 630 22.74 11.48 -26.50
CA LYS A 630 22.93 12.56 -25.52
C LYS A 630 24.43 12.84 -25.45
N ASP A 631 24.88 13.77 -26.27
CA ASP A 631 26.15 14.45 -26.08
C ASP A 631 26.05 15.33 -24.82
N SER A 632 26.63 14.89 -23.70
CA SER A 632 27.28 15.73 -22.68
C SER A 632 27.83 14.88 -21.53
N GLU A 633 29.16 14.91 -21.41
CA GLU A 633 30.06 14.50 -20.32
C GLU A 633 29.44 14.01 -18.99
N SER A 634 29.52 12.68 -18.76
CA SER A 634 30.02 12.11 -17.49
C SER A 634 30.27 10.60 -17.69
N THR A 635 31.54 10.26 -17.89
CA THR A 635 32.22 8.97 -17.63
C THR A 635 31.34 7.73 -17.42
N SER A 636 30.65 7.24 -18.46
CA SER A 636 30.17 5.86 -18.49
C SER A 636 31.13 5.04 -19.37
N ALA A 637 32.00 4.26 -18.73
CA ALA A 637 32.90 3.33 -19.41
C ALA A 637 32.14 2.50 -20.46
N THR A 638 32.68 2.50 -21.68
CA THR A 638 32.04 1.84 -22.84
C THR A 638 32.01 0.34 -22.56
N TRP A 639 30.95 -0.39 -22.93
CA TRP A 639 30.84 -1.85 -22.68
C TRP A 639 32.04 -2.66 -23.19
N ARG A 640 32.75 -2.14 -24.20
CA ARG A 640 34.04 -2.67 -24.67
C ARG A 640 35.11 -2.72 -23.58
N GLU A 641 35.19 -1.69 -22.73
CA GLU A 641 36.13 -1.61 -21.61
C GLU A 641 35.71 -2.53 -20.45
N LYS A 642 34.41 -2.67 -20.20
CA LYS A 642 33.89 -3.62 -19.19
C LYS A 642 34.07 -5.09 -19.61
N PHE A 643 33.89 -5.39 -20.90
CA PHE A 643 34.12 -6.72 -21.46
C PHE A 643 35.62 -7.06 -21.49
N ASP A 644 36.47 -6.10 -21.86
CA ASP A 644 37.93 -6.27 -21.86
C ASP A 644 38.50 -6.37 -20.44
N GLN A 645 37.90 -5.67 -19.46
CA GLN A 645 38.20 -5.84 -18.03
C GLN A 645 37.78 -7.23 -17.53
N LEU A 646 36.59 -7.72 -17.86
CA LEU A 646 36.12 -9.08 -17.49
C LEU A 646 36.98 -10.18 -18.12
N TYR A 647 37.41 -9.98 -19.37
CA TYR A 647 38.32 -10.90 -20.07
C TYR A 647 39.74 -10.91 -19.47
N LYS A 648 40.21 -9.77 -18.94
CA LYS A 648 41.52 -9.65 -18.27
C LYS A 648 41.48 -10.02 -16.78
N SER A 649 40.33 -9.94 -16.11
CA SER A 649 40.19 -10.13 -14.65
C SER A 649 39.70 -11.51 -14.21
N SER A 650 39.18 -12.36 -15.11
CA SER A 650 38.67 -13.68 -14.75
C SER A 650 39.75 -14.77 -14.87
N SER A 651 40.16 -15.27 -13.70
CA SER A 651 41.08 -16.38 -13.45
C SER A 651 40.71 -17.67 -14.20
N GLN A 652 41.74 -18.35 -14.74
CA GLN A 652 41.90 -19.67 -15.40
C GLN A 652 40.69 -20.57 -15.80
N ASN A 653 39.51 -20.51 -15.18
CA ASN A 653 38.36 -21.37 -15.50
C ASN A 653 37.65 -21.00 -16.82
N PHE A 654 37.70 -19.74 -17.27
CA PHE A 654 37.09 -19.34 -18.56
C PHE A 654 37.89 -19.88 -19.77
N ARG A 655 39.22 -20.01 -19.64
CA ARG A 655 40.08 -20.61 -20.67
C ARG A 655 39.85 -22.12 -20.84
N VAL A 656 39.45 -22.83 -19.77
CA VAL A 656 39.22 -24.29 -19.81
C VAL A 656 37.92 -24.64 -20.51
N VAL A 657 36.86 -23.83 -20.42
CA VAL A 657 35.57 -24.11 -21.09
C VAL A 657 35.63 -23.85 -22.60
N VAL A 658 36.34 -22.81 -23.03
CA VAL A 658 36.56 -22.53 -24.46
C VAL A 658 37.49 -23.58 -25.11
N HIS A 659 38.48 -24.10 -24.37
CA HIS A 659 39.30 -25.23 -24.86
C HIS A 659 38.60 -26.60 -24.76
N GLY A 660 37.75 -26.82 -23.76
CA GLY A 660 36.96 -28.05 -23.59
C GLY A 660 35.92 -28.25 -24.69
N SER A 661 35.34 -27.16 -25.18
CA SER A 661 34.41 -27.17 -26.33
C SER A 661 35.10 -27.53 -27.65
N LYS A 662 36.40 -27.21 -27.79
CA LYS A 662 37.19 -27.59 -28.97
C LYS A 662 37.57 -29.09 -28.94
N LYS A 663 37.86 -29.65 -27.76
CA LYS A 663 38.16 -31.10 -27.62
C LYS A 663 36.93 -31.99 -27.71
N SER A 664 35.76 -31.54 -27.27
CA SER A 664 34.53 -32.37 -27.34
C SER A 664 33.90 -32.39 -28.74
N ILE A 665 34.13 -31.35 -29.57
CA ILE A 665 33.69 -31.33 -30.98
C ILE A 665 34.64 -32.10 -31.91
N ILE A 666 35.93 -32.22 -31.56
CA ILE A 666 36.90 -33.00 -32.35
C ILE A 666 36.90 -34.49 -31.95
N ASN A 667 36.66 -34.85 -30.69
CA ASN A 667 36.66 -36.26 -30.26
C ASN A 667 35.37 -37.05 -30.57
N ASN A 668 34.30 -36.39 -31.06
CA ASN A 668 33.09 -37.08 -31.52
C ASN A 668 33.04 -37.29 -33.05
N LEU A 669 34.15 -37.01 -33.75
CA LEU A 669 34.32 -37.27 -35.19
C LEU A 669 35.47 -38.24 -35.53
N GLU A 670 36.19 -38.78 -34.54
CA GLU A 670 37.19 -39.83 -34.75
C GLU A 670 37.01 -40.98 -33.73
N GLY A 671 36.30 -42.03 -34.16
CA GLY A 671 36.44 -43.36 -33.56
C GLY A 671 37.70 -44.06 -34.12
N PRO A 672 38.34 -44.97 -33.36
CA PRO A 672 39.68 -45.44 -33.67
C PRO A 672 39.69 -46.37 -34.90
N MET A 673 40.29 -45.91 -35.99
CA MET A 673 40.75 -46.78 -37.09
C MET A 673 42.03 -47.50 -36.66
N GLY A 674 41.89 -48.69 -36.09
CA GLY A 674 42.93 -49.72 -36.12
C GLY A 674 42.71 -50.59 -37.34
N PHE A 675 43.57 -50.45 -38.37
CA PHE A 675 43.58 -51.36 -39.51
C PHE A 675 43.88 -52.79 -39.06
N PRO A 676 43.22 -53.79 -39.69
CA PRO A 676 44.03 -54.67 -40.52
C PRO A 676 43.45 -54.90 -41.91
N SER A 677 44.39 -55.27 -42.76
CA SER A 677 44.36 -55.55 -44.19
C SER A 677 43.44 -56.69 -44.66
N LYS A 678 43.16 -56.65 -45.97
CA LYS A 678 42.87 -57.75 -46.93
C LYS A 678 41.40 -58.15 -47.20
N GLU A 679 41.05 -57.95 -48.47
CA GLU A 679 40.38 -58.88 -49.40
C GLU A 679 38.86 -59.16 -49.34
N ARG A 680 38.30 -59.07 -50.55
CA ARG A 680 37.16 -59.80 -51.18
C ARG A 680 35.71 -59.33 -50.99
N LEU A 681 35.23 -58.72 -52.08
CA LEU A 681 34.08 -59.16 -52.91
C LEU A 681 33.14 -60.22 -52.30
N GLY A 682 31.84 -59.88 -52.23
CA GLY A 682 30.74 -60.83 -52.05
C GLY A 682 29.37 -60.16 -52.16
N LEU A 683 28.66 -60.47 -53.24
CA LEU A 683 27.29 -60.06 -53.59
C LEU A 683 26.23 -60.41 -52.52
N VAL A 684 25.14 -59.64 -52.46
CA VAL A 684 23.75 -60.02 -52.85
C VAL A 684 22.74 -58.97 -52.30
N ALA A 685 21.75 -58.62 -53.12
CA ALA A 685 20.79 -57.52 -52.98
C ALA A 685 19.42 -57.93 -52.33
N PRO A 686 18.31 -57.16 -52.44
CA PRO A 686 17.51 -56.42 -51.42
C PRO A 686 16.12 -57.11 -51.15
N PRO A 687 14.97 -56.54 -50.63
CA PRO A 687 14.55 -55.12 -50.48
C PRO A 687 13.64 -54.71 -49.27
N HIS A 688 13.30 -53.40 -49.27
CA HIS A 688 12.18 -52.66 -48.63
C HIS A 688 12.25 -52.17 -47.17
N ARG A 689 12.34 -50.82 -47.00
CA ARG A 689 11.54 -50.03 -46.03
C ARG A 689 11.40 -48.56 -46.46
N SER A 690 10.24 -48.02 -46.12
CA SER A 690 9.58 -46.70 -46.37
C SER A 690 10.39 -45.42 -46.15
N PRO A 691 10.03 -44.28 -46.80
CA PRO A 691 10.61 -42.98 -46.54
C PRO A 691 9.87 -42.16 -45.45
N ALA A 692 10.59 -41.17 -44.93
CA ALA A 692 10.13 -39.95 -44.25
C ALA A 692 9.87 -39.98 -42.73
N GLN A 693 10.95 -39.95 -41.95
CA GLN A 693 11.03 -39.06 -40.78
C GLN A 693 11.79 -37.79 -41.21
N VAL A 694 11.09 -36.66 -41.31
CA VAL A 694 11.71 -35.34 -41.51
C VAL A 694 12.29 -34.89 -40.17
N SER A 695 13.58 -34.56 -40.20
CA SER A 695 14.47 -34.37 -39.07
C SER A 695 14.23 -33.04 -38.31
N SER A 696 13.97 -33.16 -37.02
CA SER A 696 13.87 -32.08 -36.02
C SER A 696 15.24 -31.60 -35.51
N GLY A 697 16.23 -31.46 -36.41
CA GLY A 697 17.63 -31.14 -36.06
C GLY A 697 17.89 -29.67 -35.69
N PRO A 698 17.42 -28.68 -36.48
CA PRO A 698 17.80 -27.28 -36.27
C PRO A 698 17.17 -26.63 -35.02
N LEU A 699 15.93 -27.00 -34.68
CA LEU A 699 15.20 -26.43 -33.54
C LEU A 699 15.83 -26.78 -32.19
N ARG A 700 16.36 -28.00 -32.05
CA ARG A 700 17.01 -28.44 -30.80
C ARG A 700 18.33 -27.72 -30.54
N ILE A 701 19.07 -27.38 -31.61
CA ILE A 701 20.31 -26.62 -31.50
C ILE A 701 20.01 -25.16 -31.15
N PHE A 702 18.96 -24.57 -31.74
CA PHE A 702 18.53 -23.21 -31.41
C PHE A 702 18.05 -23.07 -29.95
N GLN A 703 17.27 -24.05 -29.46
CA GLN A 703 16.86 -24.10 -28.05
C GLN A 703 18.03 -24.30 -27.08
N ALA A 704 19.07 -25.05 -27.47
CA ALA A 704 20.23 -25.31 -26.61
C ALA A 704 21.22 -24.13 -26.50
N VAL A 705 21.30 -23.26 -27.52
CA VAL A 705 22.28 -22.16 -27.56
C VAL A 705 21.81 -20.91 -26.78
N ILE A 706 20.49 -20.66 -26.71
CA ILE A 706 19.94 -19.47 -26.02
C ILE A 706 19.49 -19.77 -24.58
N PHE A 707 18.95 -20.97 -24.30
CA PHE A 707 18.18 -21.22 -23.06
C PHE A 707 18.92 -22.02 -21.98
N ARG A 708 20.22 -22.36 -22.14
CA ARG A 708 20.92 -23.33 -21.26
C ARG A 708 21.95 -22.74 -20.27
N ALA A 709 22.02 -21.43 -20.09
CA ALA A 709 22.95 -20.80 -19.13
C ALA A 709 22.20 -20.28 -17.88
N PRO A 710 22.59 -20.69 -16.65
CA PRO A 710 21.90 -20.30 -15.40
C PRO A 710 22.32 -18.91 -14.87
N TRP A 711 22.67 -17.97 -15.75
CA TRP A 711 23.19 -16.65 -15.36
C TRP A 711 22.40 -15.52 -16.02
N ASP A 712 22.23 -14.42 -15.29
CA ASP A 712 21.50 -13.21 -15.69
C ASP A 712 22.19 -12.49 -16.86
N TRP A 713 21.76 -12.77 -18.09
CA TRP A 713 22.28 -12.15 -19.32
C TRP A 713 21.74 -10.74 -19.58
N SER A 714 20.84 -10.23 -18.72
CA SER A 714 20.19 -8.91 -18.87
C SER A 714 21.18 -7.75 -18.96
N SER A 715 22.42 -7.93 -18.47
CA SER A 715 23.46 -6.91 -18.48
C SER A 715 24.43 -6.96 -19.68
N LEU A 716 24.29 -7.94 -20.59
CA LEU A 716 25.22 -8.18 -21.71
C LEU A 716 24.59 -8.18 -23.11
N ILE A 717 23.25 -8.20 -23.24
CA ILE A 717 22.56 -8.15 -24.53
C ILE A 717 21.96 -6.76 -24.70
N TYR A 718 22.41 -6.04 -25.74
CA TYR A 718 21.86 -4.74 -26.09
C TYR A 718 20.43 -4.92 -26.61
N VAL A 719 19.43 -4.62 -25.80
CA VAL A 719 18.04 -4.54 -26.23
C VAL A 719 17.80 -3.19 -26.86
N GLN A 720 17.19 -3.19 -28.05
CA GLN A 720 17.14 -2.02 -28.91
C GLN A 720 16.24 -0.91 -28.36
N HIS A 721 15.25 -1.24 -27.51
CA HIS A 721 14.24 -0.31 -27.00
C HIS A 721 13.93 -0.52 -25.51
N CYS A 722 13.59 0.57 -24.78
CA CYS A 722 13.27 0.51 -23.35
C CYS A 722 11.84 0.00 -23.10
N ALA A 723 11.69 -1.16 -22.46
CA ALA A 723 10.38 -1.77 -22.19
C ALA A 723 9.42 -0.91 -21.34
N ASN A 724 9.96 -0.05 -20.48
CA ASN A 724 9.19 0.74 -19.51
C ASN A 724 8.21 1.72 -20.17
N GLU A 725 8.61 2.39 -21.26
CA GLU A 725 7.75 3.34 -21.97
C GLU A 725 6.61 2.63 -22.70
N PHE A 726 6.92 1.48 -23.33
CA PHE A 726 5.91 0.65 -23.98
C PHE A 726 4.89 0.11 -22.97
N GLU A 727 5.33 -0.36 -21.80
CA GLU A 727 4.43 -0.81 -20.74
C GLU A 727 3.56 0.31 -20.17
N ARG A 728 4.12 1.50 -19.95
CA ARG A 728 3.34 2.66 -19.49
C ARG A 728 2.24 2.99 -20.48
N LEU A 729 2.57 3.06 -21.77
CA LEU A 729 1.59 3.35 -22.83
C LEU A 729 0.52 2.26 -22.91
N LEU A 730 0.89 0.99 -22.80
CA LEU A 730 -0.08 -0.11 -22.79
C LEU A 730 -1.02 -0.03 -21.58
N LYS A 731 -0.52 0.33 -20.39
CA LYS A 731 -1.35 0.54 -19.19
C LYS A 731 -2.33 1.69 -19.39
N GLU A 732 -1.89 2.81 -19.96
CA GLU A 732 -2.76 3.96 -20.26
C GLU A 732 -3.86 3.61 -21.27
N ILE A 733 -3.52 2.89 -22.35
CA ILE A 733 -4.47 2.50 -23.39
C ILE A 733 -5.44 1.42 -22.89
N CYS A 734 -4.97 0.51 -22.03
CA CYS A 734 -5.77 -0.62 -21.55
C CYS A 734 -6.58 -0.31 -20.30
N ALA A 735 -6.31 0.78 -19.59
CA ALA A 735 -7.02 1.14 -18.37
C ALA A 735 -8.54 1.22 -18.57
N GLU A 736 -9.31 0.68 -17.63
CA GLU A 736 -10.76 0.86 -17.56
C GLU A 736 -11.15 1.69 -16.33
N GLU A 737 -12.11 2.60 -16.51
CA GLU A 737 -12.60 3.50 -15.43
C GLU A 737 -13.19 2.72 -14.23
N ASP A 738 -13.70 1.51 -14.47
CA ASP A 738 -14.32 0.64 -13.46
C ASP A 738 -13.33 -0.32 -12.76
N GLY A 739 -12.04 -0.29 -13.10
CA GLY A 739 -11.01 -1.20 -12.55
C GLY A 739 -11.05 -2.65 -13.06
N GLY A 740 -11.82 -2.92 -14.12
CA GLY A 740 -11.95 -4.22 -14.78
C GLY A 740 -10.90 -4.42 -15.89
N ASP A 741 -9.64 -4.60 -15.50
CA ASP A 741 -8.52 -4.68 -16.45
C ASP A 741 -8.12 -6.11 -16.82
N LEU A 742 -8.78 -7.13 -16.26
CA LEU A 742 -8.49 -8.54 -16.56
C LEU A 742 -9.11 -8.95 -17.90
N LEU A 743 -8.47 -9.88 -18.60
CA LEU A 743 -9.00 -10.42 -19.86
C LEU A 743 -10.42 -10.97 -19.69
N ILE A 744 -10.69 -11.73 -18.62
CA ILE A 744 -12.01 -12.31 -18.39
C ILE A 744 -13.10 -11.27 -18.11
N ASP A 745 -12.75 -10.08 -17.63
CA ASP A 745 -13.74 -9.03 -17.35
C ASP A 745 -14.35 -8.49 -18.66
N SER A 746 -13.59 -8.54 -19.76
CA SER A 746 -14.10 -8.20 -21.09
C SER A 746 -15.14 -9.20 -21.62
N ALA A 747 -15.21 -10.42 -21.08
CA ALA A 747 -16.18 -11.45 -21.47
C ALA A 747 -17.64 -11.04 -21.20
N VAL A 748 -17.84 -10.11 -20.27
CA VAL A 748 -19.15 -9.60 -19.85
C VAL A 748 -19.68 -8.56 -20.83
N LYS A 749 -18.83 -8.06 -21.75
CA LYS A 749 -19.21 -7.13 -22.80
C LYS A 749 -19.74 -7.90 -24.02
N ASN A 750 -20.56 -7.26 -24.84
CA ASN A 750 -21.06 -7.84 -26.09
C ASN A 750 -19.99 -7.74 -27.20
N ILE A 751 -18.89 -8.47 -27.02
CA ILE A 751 -17.69 -8.41 -27.86
C ILE A 751 -17.29 -9.80 -28.38
N PRO A 752 -16.48 -9.89 -29.46
CA PRO A 752 -15.93 -11.17 -29.89
C PRO A 752 -15.04 -11.82 -28.82
N LYS A 753 -14.83 -13.13 -28.98
CA LYS A 753 -13.80 -13.84 -28.22
C LYS A 753 -12.44 -13.47 -28.78
N VAL A 754 -11.49 -13.20 -27.90
CA VAL A 754 -10.16 -12.71 -28.26
C VAL A 754 -9.08 -13.60 -27.68
N ILE A 755 -8.11 -13.93 -28.54
CA ILE A 755 -6.93 -14.73 -28.22
C ILE A 755 -5.68 -13.94 -28.57
N VAL A 756 -4.72 -13.92 -27.66
CA VAL A 756 -3.36 -13.40 -27.89
C VAL A 756 -2.35 -14.48 -27.57
N ILE A 757 -1.44 -14.78 -28.51
CA ILE A 757 -0.46 -15.86 -28.36
C ILE A 757 0.90 -15.32 -27.95
N SER A 758 1.52 -15.95 -26.96
CA SER A 758 2.91 -15.71 -26.56
C SER A 758 3.67 -17.03 -26.42
N THR A 759 4.98 -16.94 -26.20
CA THR A 759 5.84 -18.10 -25.93
C THR A 759 6.21 -18.12 -24.45
N LEU A 760 5.81 -19.15 -23.72
CA LEU A 760 6.28 -19.38 -22.34
C LEU A 760 7.66 -20.04 -22.39
N VAL A 761 8.68 -19.30 -21.93
CA VAL A 761 10.09 -19.73 -21.98
C VAL A 761 10.62 -20.22 -20.65
N SER A 762 9.88 -20.04 -19.55
CA SER A 762 10.21 -20.62 -18.24
C SER A 762 9.95 -22.13 -18.14
N VAL A 763 9.38 -22.74 -19.18
CA VAL A 763 9.19 -24.20 -19.29
C VAL A 763 10.11 -24.78 -20.35
N SER A 764 10.59 -26.01 -20.14
CA SER A 764 11.47 -26.71 -21.07
C SER A 764 10.83 -28.00 -21.58
N PRO A 765 10.59 -28.16 -22.91
CA PRO A 765 10.83 -27.16 -23.96
C PRO A 765 9.81 -26.01 -23.91
N ALA A 766 10.18 -24.84 -24.43
CA ALA A 766 9.30 -23.67 -24.51
C ALA A 766 7.98 -24.02 -25.21
N GLN A 767 6.86 -23.50 -24.68
CA GLN A 767 5.49 -23.84 -25.13
C GLN A 767 4.71 -22.60 -25.56
N PRO A 768 3.75 -22.72 -26.48
CA PRO A 768 2.78 -21.66 -26.74
C PRO A 768 1.88 -21.42 -25.53
N TYR A 769 1.64 -20.15 -25.22
CA TYR A 769 0.77 -19.71 -24.14
C TYR A 769 -0.34 -18.81 -24.66
N ILE A 770 -1.58 -19.19 -24.35
CA ILE A 770 -2.80 -18.54 -24.84
C ILE A 770 -3.36 -17.60 -23.76
N PHE A 771 -3.27 -16.30 -24.02
CA PHE A 771 -4.06 -15.30 -23.30
C PHE A 771 -5.44 -15.21 -23.92
N ARG A 772 -6.49 -15.37 -23.11
CA ARG A 772 -7.87 -15.45 -23.60
C ARG A 772 -8.86 -14.67 -22.74
N ASN A 773 -9.87 -14.09 -23.36
CA ASN A 773 -10.97 -13.39 -22.66
C ASN A 773 -12.17 -14.29 -22.32
N TYR A 774 -11.98 -15.60 -22.27
CA TYR A 774 -13.02 -16.56 -21.94
C TYR A 774 -12.44 -17.71 -21.12
N GLN A 775 -13.32 -18.43 -20.45
CA GLN A 775 -12.98 -19.71 -19.84
C GLN A 775 -13.67 -20.84 -20.61
N TYR A 776 -13.02 -21.99 -20.70
CA TYR A 776 -13.61 -23.14 -21.37
C TYR A 776 -14.85 -23.67 -20.62
N PRO A 777 -15.80 -24.30 -21.34
CA PRO A 777 -16.88 -25.04 -20.73
C PRO A 777 -16.35 -26.14 -19.79
N SER A 778 -17.14 -26.45 -18.77
CA SER A 778 -16.85 -27.49 -17.79
C SER A 778 -16.64 -28.85 -18.45
N GLY A 779 -15.55 -29.55 -18.09
CA GLY A 779 -15.19 -30.86 -18.66
C GLY A 779 -14.10 -30.80 -19.74
N THR A 780 -13.72 -29.60 -20.18
CA THR A 780 -12.55 -29.42 -21.07
C THR A 780 -11.26 -29.78 -20.34
N LEU A 781 -10.45 -30.67 -20.93
CA LEU A 781 -9.13 -31.04 -20.40
C LEU A 781 -8.12 -29.91 -20.65
N GLU A 782 -7.81 -29.14 -19.60
CA GLU A 782 -6.76 -28.11 -19.61
C GLU A 782 -5.41 -28.71 -19.21
N ALA A 783 -4.33 -28.31 -19.90
CA ALA A 783 -2.98 -28.63 -19.48
C ALA A 783 -2.63 -27.87 -18.19
N PRO A 784 -2.22 -28.55 -17.10
CA PRO A 784 -1.87 -27.86 -15.85
C PRO A 784 -0.64 -26.96 -16.04
N LEU A 785 -0.59 -25.86 -15.28
CA LEU A 785 0.54 -24.91 -15.28
C LEU A 785 1.78 -25.43 -14.53
N THR A 786 1.73 -26.63 -13.94
CA THR A 786 2.79 -27.15 -13.08
C THR A 786 3.99 -27.64 -13.88
N ILE A 787 5.18 -27.15 -13.51
CA ILE A 787 6.48 -27.71 -13.92
C ILE A 787 6.57 -29.11 -13.33
N SER A 788 6.12 -30.13 -14.05
CA SER A 788 6.37 -31.52 -13.67
C SER A 788 7.33 -32.14 -14.65
N GLU A 789 8.55 -32.39 -14.19
CA GLU A 789 9.56 -33.21 -14.88
C GLU A 789 9.14 -34.69 -15.03
N ASN A 790 7.94 -35.10 -14.61
CA ASN A 790 7.54 -36.51 -14.54
C ASN A 790 6.33 -36.89 -15.42
N LEU A 791 6.29 -36.45 -16.68
CA LEU A 791 5.34 -36.97 -17.68
C LEU A 791 5.87 -38.18 -18.46
N ALA A 792 6.96 -38.80 -17.99
CA ALA A 792 7.60 -39.94 -18.65
C ALA A 792 7.53 -41.25 -17.85
N THR A 793 6.55 -41.46 -16.96
CA THR A 793 6.30 -42.80 -16.38
C THR A 793 4.93 -42.89 -15.73
N SER A 794 3.86 -43.08 -16.51
CA SER A 794 2.77 -43.99 -16.13
C SER A 794 1.67 -44.09 -17.19
N ALA A 795 1.25 -45.33 -17.39
CA ALA A 795 0.02 -45.80 -18.03
C ALA A 795 -0.07 -45.67 -19.56
N GLY A 796 0.24 -46.80 -20.22
CA GLY A 796 -0.36 -47.14 -21.49
C GLY A 796 -1.89 -47.15 -21.35
N ALA A 797 -2.53 -46.25 -22.08
CA ALA A 797 -3.94 -46.30 -22.43
C ALA A 797 -4.01 -46.01 -23.93
N GLU A 798 -4.83 -46.80 -24.61
CA GLU A 798 -4.89 -46.99 -26.05
C GLU A 798 -5.01 -45.69 -26.87
N LEU A 799 -4.45 -45.72 -28.08
CA LEU A 799 -4.49 -44.66 -29.09
C LEU A 799 -5.94 -44.27 -29.46
N GLY A 800 -6.50 -43.34 -28.71
CA GLY A 800 -7.63 -42.50 -29.09
C GLY A 800 -7.27 -41.06 -28.77
N LEU A 801 -6.88 -40.29 -29.78
CA LEU A 801 -6.29 -38.94 -29.66
C LEU A 801 -7.31 -37.89 -29.15
N LYS A 802 -7.75 -37.96 -27.88
CA LYS A 802 -8.50 -36.88 -27.23
C LYS A 802 -7.54 -35.74 -26.90
N ARG A 803 -7.29 -34.88 -27.90
CA ARG A 803 -6.44 -33.67 -27.83
C ARG A 803 -6.98 -32.73 -26.74
N GLY A 804 -6.12 -32.20 -25.87
CA GLY A 804 -6.47 -31.22 -24.81
C GLY A 804 -6.41 -29.76 -25.26
N ALA A 805 -6.62 -28.83 -24.33
CA ALA A 805 -6.40 -27.39 -24.53
C ALA A 805 -4.91 -27.02 -24.37
N TYR A 806 -4.45 -25.99 -25.09
CA TYR A 806 -3.11 -25.45 -24.89
C TYR A 806 -3.00 -24.73 -23.55
N MET A 807 -1.76 -24.55 -23.07
CA MET A 807 -1.47 -23.79 -21.86
C MET A 807 -1.94 -22.35 -22.04
N GLY A 808 -2.62 -21.79 -21.03
CA GLY A 808 -3.19 -20.46 -21.15
C GLY A 808 -3.99 -20.04 -19.94
N SER A 809 -4.41 -18.78 -19.90
CA SER A 809 -5.16 -18.21 -18.79
C SER A 809 -5.97 -16.98 -19.20
N CYS A 810 -7.07 -16.76 -18.47
CA CYS A 810 -7.89 -15.57 -18.54
C CYS A 810 -7.71 -14.62 -17.32
N ARG A 811 -6.79 -14.96 -16.40
CA ARG A 811 -6.50 -14.23 -15.16
C ARG A 811 -5.59 -13.01 -15.35
N HIS A 812 -4.97 -12.84 -16.51
CA HIS A 812 -4.02 -11.77 -16.76
C HIS A 812 -4.70 -10.45 -17.12
N HIS A 813 -4.03 -9.34 -16.85
CA HIS A 813 -4.44 -8.04 -17.36
C HIS A 813 -4.27 -7.96 -18.88
N ILE A 814 -5.11 -7.16 -19.52
CA ILE A 814 -5.11 -6.98 -20.98
C ILE A 814 -3.73 -6.49 -21.48
N TRP A 815 -3.12 -5.52 -20.80
CA TRP A 815 -1.82 -4.98 -21.20
C TRP A 815 -0.68 -6.01 -21.07
N GLN A 816 -0.76 -6.92 -20.09
CA GLN A 816 0.24 -7.97 -19.88
C GLN A 816 0.25 -8.94 -21.07
N ALA A 817 -0.93 -9.30 -21.57
CA ALA A 817 -1.05 -10.17 -22.74
C ALA A 817 -0.38 -9.57 -23.98
N ILE A 818 -0.58 -8.26 -24.23
CA ILE A 818 0.05 -7.56 -25.36
C ILE A 818 1.57 -7.48 -25.18
N ARG A 819 2.02 -7.10 -23.97
CA ARG A 819 3.44 -6.96 -23.63
C ARG A 819 4.20 -8.27 -23.77
N ALA A 820 3.62 -9.37 -23.31
CA ALA A 820 4.17 -10.72 -23.43
C ALA A 820 4.21 -11.18 -24.90
N SER A 821 3.12 -10.99 -25.64
CA SER A 821 3.02 -11.41 -27.05
C SER A 821 3.95 -10.64 -27.98
N SER A 822 4.31 -9.40 -27.64
CA SER A 822 5.14 -8.51 -28.47
C SER A 822 6.61 -8.44 -28.05
N ALA A 823 7.04 -9.27 -27.10
CA ALA A 823 8.40 -9.30 -26.53
C ALA A 823 9.39 -9.97 -27.49
N ALA A 824 9.61 -9.37 -28.67
CA ALA A 824 10.43 -9.97 -29.73
C ALA A 824 11.91 -10.02 -29.31
N PRO A 825 12.56 -11.21 -29.38
CA PRO A 825 13.98 -11.33 -29.04
C PRO A 825 14.83 -10.32 -29.80
N TYR A 826 15.83 -9.75 -29.12
CA TYR A 826 16.70 -8.66 -29.61
C TYR A 826 16.06 -7.27 -29.75
N TYR A 827 14.73 -7.16 -29.80
CA TYR A 827 14.03 -5.87 -29.92
C TYR A 827 13.48 -5.37 -28.58
N LEU A 828 12.83 -6.24 -27.82
CA LEU A 828 12.24 -5.95 -26.50
C LEU A 828 12.68 -6.99 -25.47
N ASP A 829 12.81 -6.56 -24.22
CA ASP A 829 13.02 -7.46 -23.08
C ASP A 829 11.87 -8.47 -22.95
N ASP A 830 12.18 -9.65 -22.42
CA ASP A 830 11.16 -10.62 -22.02
C ASP A 830 10.19 -10.03 -20.98
N TYR A 831 8.97 -10.55 -20.95
CA TYR A 831 7.98 -10.17 -19.94
C TYR A 831 8.04 -11.18 -18.79
N ASN A 832 8.10 -10.68 -17.56
CA ASN A 832 8.20 -11.50 -16.35
C ASN A 832 7.20 -10.98 -15.30
N ASP A 833 6.42 -11.87 -14.69
CA ASP A 833 5.47 -11.55 -13.63
C ASP A 833 5.91 -12.02 -12.23
N GLY A 834 7.14 -12.53 -12.10
CA GLY A 834 7.74 -13.04 -10.88
C GLY A 834 7.75 -14.57 -10.79
N GLU A 835 6.80 -15.25 -11.44
CA GLU A 835 6.73 -16.72 -11.47
C GLU A 835 7.08 -17.28 -12.86
N PHE A 836 6.63 -16.61 -13.92
CA PHE A 836 6.74 -17.08 -15.29
C PHE A 836 7.38 -16.02 -16.20
N ARG A 837 7.97 -16.51 -17.30
CA ARG A 837 8.67 -15.68 -18.26
C ARG A 837 8.15 -15.94 -19.66
N TRP A 838 7.78 -14.88 -20.37
CA TRP A 838 7.22 -14.92 -21.71
C TRP A 838 8.07 -14.13 -22.72
N GLN A 839 8.07 -14.62 -23.95
CA GLN A 839 8.59 -13.94 -25.14
C GLN A 839 7.55 -13.89 -26.24
N ASP A 840 7.87 -13.21 -27.34
CA ASP A 840 6.99 -13.05 -28.49
C ASP A 840 6.43 -14.40 -28.98
N GLY A 841 5.13 -14.42 -29.28
CA GLY A 841 4.44 -15.60 -29.78
C GLY A 841 4.96 -16.05 -31.15
N ALA A 842 5.64 -15.20 -31.91
CA ALA A 842 6.19 -15.50 -33.22
C ALA A 842 7.23 -16.64 -33.20
N ILE A 843 7.88 -16.87 -32.05
CA ILE A 843 8.86 -17.95 -31.85
C ILE A 843 8.21 -19.33 -32.03
N VAL A 844 6.96 -19.49 -31.58
CA VAL A 844 6.23 -20.78 -31.63
C VAL A 844 5.06 -20.78 -32.62
N ALA A 845 4.46 -19.61 -32.87
CA ALA A 845 3.18 -19.48 -33.54
C ALA A 845 2.99 -18.08 -34.16
N ASN A 846 3.85 -17.71 -35.12
CA ASN A 846 3.71 -16.41 -35.81
C ASN A 846 2.41 -16.30 -36.62
N ASN A 847 2.00 -17.37 -37.31
CA ASN A 847 0.66 -17.49 -37.89
C ASN A 847 -0.23 -18.26 -36.88
N PRO A 848 -1.17 -17.58 -36.20
CA PRO A 848 -1.93 -18.18 -35.09
C PRO A 848 -3.15 -19.01 -35.55
N THR A 849 -3.31 -19.23 -36.86
CA THR A 849 -4.52 -19.82 -37.45
C THR A 849 -4.89 -21.19 -36.89
N VAL A 850 -3.92 -22.10 -36.73
CA VAL A 850 -4.17 -23.44 -36.15
C VAL A 850 -4.68 -23.35 -34.72
N PHE A 851 -4.13 -22.43 -33.92
CA PHE A 851 -4.54 -22.22 -32.54
C PHE A 851 -5.97 -21.67 -32.48
N ALA A 852 -6.32 -20.74 -33.35
CA ALA A 852 -7.69 -20.20 -33.42
C ALA A 852 -8.72 -21.27 -33.78
N ILE A 853 -8.44 -22.14 -34.76
CA ILE A 853 -9.31 -23.28 -35.12
C ILE A 853 -9.50 -24.19 -33.90
N ARG A 854 -8.39 -24.50 -33.22
CA ARG A 854 -8.43 -25.40 -32.08
C ARG A 854 -9.23 -24.82 -30.92
N GLU A 855 -9.02 -23.56 -30.61
CA GLU A 855 -9.75 -22.84 -29.57
C GLU A 855 -11.24 -22.72 -29.89
N ALA A 856 -11.60 -22.47 -31.15
CA ALA A 856 -12.99 -22.47 -31.59
C ALA A 856 -13.68 -23.82 -31.35
N GLN A 857 -13.02 -24.94 -31.65
CA GLN A 857 -13.53 -26.29 -31.41
C GLN A 857 -13.71 -26.61 -29.91
N LEU A 858 -12.86 -26.04 -29.05
CA LEU A 858 -12.96 -26.22 -27.61
C LEU A 858 -14.09 -25.38 -27.01
N LEU A 859 -14.29 -24.18 -27.54
CA LEU A 859 -15.29 -23.25 -27.02
C LEU A 859 -16.70 -23.54 -27.54
N TRP A 860 -16.81 -23.99 -28.78
CA TRP A 860 -18.06 -24.33 -29.46
C TRP A 860 -17.96 -25.70 -30.13
N PRO A 861 -18.01 -26.80 -29.35
CA PRO A 861 -17.84 -28.15 -29.87
C PRO A 861 -18.89 -28.55 -30.93
N ASP A 862 -20.09 -27.97 -30.83
CA ASP A 862 -21.21 -28.27 -31.73
C ASP A 862 -21.31 -27.31 -32.93
N ALA A 863 -20.48 -26.27 -33.00
CA ALA A 863 -20.53 -25.27 -34.07
C ALA A 863 -19.48 -25.56 -35.15
N LYS A 864 -19.90 -25.47 -36.42
CA LYS A 864 -19.00 -25.54 -37.57
C LYS A 864 -18.30 -24.20 -37.79
N ILE A 865 -17.08 -24.25 -38.33
CA ILE A 865 -16.37 -23.05 -38.79
C ILE A 865 -16.78 -22.82 -40.23
N ASP A 866 -17.38 -21.66 -40.52
CA ASP A 866 -17.85 -21.29 -41.86
C ASP A 866 -16.77 -20.53 -42.61
N THR A 867 -16.26 -19.46 -42.01
CA THR A 867 -15.28 -18.58 -42.63
C THR A 867 -14.07 -18.37 -41.72
N LEU A 868 -12.88 -18.51 -42.28
CA LEU A 868 -11.60 -18.26 -41.61
C LEU A 868 -10.76 -17.28 -42.45
N VAL A 869 -10.56 -16.08 -41.93
CA VAL A 869 -9.76 -15.03 -42.57
C VAL A 869 -8.43 -14.92 -41.83
N SER A 870 -7.33 -15.08 -42.56
CA SER A 870 -5.97 -14.99 -42.05
C SER A 870 -5.22 -13.85 -42.75
N ILE A 871 -4.63 -12.92 -41.98
CA ILE A 871 -3.95 -11.74 -42.51
C ILE A 871 -2.46 -11.75 -42.11
N GLY A 872 -1.59 -11.69 -43.11
CA GLY A 872 -0.13 -11.66 -42.96
C GLY A 872 0.47 -10.25 -43.06
N CYS A 873 1.63 -10.05 -42.42
CA CYS A 873 2.34 -8.77 -42.35
C CYS A 873 3.45 -8.58 -43.43
N CYS A 874 3.19 -9.01 -44.68
CA CYS A 874 4.13 -9.04 -45.82
C CYS A 874 5.28 -10.07 -45.69
N SER A 875 5.54 -10.82 -46.76
CA SER A 875 6.72 -11.69 -46.91
C SER A 875 7.93 -10.92 -47.45
N VAL A 876 9.09 -11.02 -46.79
CA VAL A 876 10.34 -10.39 -47.27
C VAL A 876 11.10 -11.40 -48.14
N PRO A 877 11.46 -11.09 -49.39
CA PRO A 877 12.25 -12.01 -50.21
C PRO A 877 13.63 -12.23 -49.57
N ILE A 878 14.05 -13.49 -49.50
CA ILE A 878 15.36 -13.88 -48.97
C ILE A 878 16.45 -13.31 -49.91
N LYS A 879 17.10 -12.20 -49.50
CA LYS A 879 18.26 -11.68 -50.22
C LYS A 879 19.48 -12.55 -49.93
N ALA A 880 20.13 -13.05 -50.98
CA ALA A 880 21.44 -13.71 -50.85
C ALA A 880 22.47 -12.68 -50.33
N ARG A 881 22.85 -12.77 -49.05
CA ARG A 881 23.84 -11.87 -48.44
C ARG A 881 25.24 -12.31 -48.88
N ARG A 882 25.97 -11.44 -49.60
CA ARG A 882 27.37 -11.64 -50.00
C ARG A 882 28.27 -10.84 -49.04
N GLY A 883 29.05 -11.48 -48.18
CA GLY A 883 29.99 -10.81 -47.26
C GLY A 883 30.44 -11.65 -46.06
N GLY A 884 31.52 -11.21 -45.38
CA GLY A 884 32.12 -11.88 -44.22
C GLY A 884 31.23 -11.85 -42.96
N TRP A 885 31.25 -12.95 -42.21
CA TRP A 885 30.28 -13.29 -41.17
C TRP A 885 30.58 -12.58 -39.84
N ARG A 886 29.56 -11.96 -39.20
CA ARG A 886 29.60 -11.56 -37.78
C ARG A 886 28.64 -12.43 -36.97
N TYR A 887 29.04 -12.84 -35.77
CA TYR A 887 28.27 -13.75 -34.92
C TYR A 887 26.86 -13.22 -34.56
N LEU A 888 26.70 -11.91 -34.40
CA LEU A 888 25.40 -11.27 -34.14
C LEU A 888 24.44 -11.38 -35.33
N ASP A 889 24.95 -11.33 -36.57
CA ASP A 889 24.13 -11.43 -37.78
C ASP A 889 23.52 -12.85 -37.91
N THR A 890 24.20 -13.87 -37.39
CA THR A 890 23.71 -15.26 -37.37
C THR A 890 22.49 -15.42 -36.45
N GLY A 891 22.49 -14.76 -35.28
CA GLY A 891 21.37 -14.83 -34.33
C GLY A 891 20.08 -14.25 -34.91
N GLN A 892 20.18 -13.07 -35.54
CA GLN A 892 19.04 -12.41 -36.18
C GLN A 892 18.45 -13.26 -37.32
N VAL A 893 19.29 -13.84 -38.18
CA VAL A 893 18.85 -14.69 -39.30
C VAL A 893 18.11 -15.94 -38.82
N LEU A 894 18.57 -16.54 -37.72
CA LEU A 894 17.92 -17.71 -37.14
C LEU A 894 16.54 -17.37 -36.53
N VAL A 895 16.42 -16.22 -35.86
CA VAL A 895 15.11 -15.74 -35.36
C VAL A 895 14.16 -15.46 -36.52
N GLU A 896 14.62 -14.75 -37.57
CA GLU A 896 13.83 -14.48 -38.77
C GLU A 896 13.34 -15.77 -39.43
N SER A 897 14.19 -16.80 -39.48
CA SER A 897 13.84 -18.11 -40.04
C SER A 897 12.82 -18.85 -39.17
N ALA A 898 12.96 -18.81 -37.84
CA ALA A 898 12.04 -19.45 -36.90
C ALA A 898 10.65 -18.80 -36.92
N CYS A 899 10.58 -17.49 -37.17
CA CYS A 899 9.33 -16.74 -37.25
C CYS A 899 8.71 -16.75 -38.67
N SER A 900 9.26 -17.50 -39.63
CA SER A 900 8.74 -17.54 -41.00
C SER A 900 7.37 -18.24 -41.07
N ILE A 901 6.42 -17.56 -41.69
CA ILE A 901 5.02 -17.97 -41.83
C ILE A 901 4.74 -18.80 -43.10
N GLU A 902 5.67 -18.83 -44.06
CA GLU A 902 5.45 -19.40 -45.40
C GLU A 902 5.13 -20.89 -45.35
N ARG A 903 5.93 -21.68 -44.62
CA ARG A 903 5.72 -23.14 -44.52
C ARG A 903 4.43 -23.51 -43.80
N VAL A 904 4.04 -22.72 -42.80
CA VAL A 904 2.80 -22.93 -42.06
C VAL A 904 1.61 -22.66 -42.98
N GLU A 905 1.71 -21.62 -43.80
CA GLU A 905 0.68 -21.24 -44.77
C GLU A 905 0.51 -22.27 -45.89
N ASP A 906 1.61 -22.76 -46.48
CA ASP A 906 1.58 -23.79 -47.52
C ASP A 906 0.88 -25.06 -47.02
N MET A 907 1.15 -25.43 -45.76
CA MET A 907 0.50 -26.57 -45.12
C MET A 907 -0.98 -26.29 -44.86
N LEU A 908 -1.34 -25.11 -44.35
CA LEU A 908 -2.72 -24.74 -44.04
C LEU A 908 -3.58 -24.66 -45.29
N SER A 909 -3.10 -24.01 -46.35
CA SER A 909 -3.81 -23.91 -47.63
C SER A 909 -4.08 -25.29 -48.25
N THR A 910 -3.14 -26.24 -48.09
CA THR A 910 -3.32 -27.62 -48.56
C THR A 910 -4.32 -28.39 -47.69
N LEU A 911 -4.19 -28.32 -46.36
CA LEU A 911 -4.99 -29.11 -45.42
C LEU A 911 -6.43 -28.60 -45.28
N LEU A 912 -6.62 -27.27 -45.20
CA LEU A 912 -7.95 -26.69 -45.01
C LEU A 912 -8.79 -26.77 -46.29
N ALA A 913 -8.17 -26.73 -47.47
CA ALA A 913 -8.88 -26.97 -48.73
C ALA A 913 -9.46 -28.38 -48.85
N MET A 914 -8.95 -29.35 -48.07
CA MET A 914 -9.51 -30.70 -47.98
C MET A 914 -10.71 -30.79 -47.02
N ILE A 915 -11.03 -29.73 -46.27
CA ILE A 915 -12.22 -29.65 -45.42
C ILE A 915 -13.27 -28.80 -46.15
N PRO A 916 -14.22 -29.42 -46.90
CA PRO A 916 -15.13 -28.69 -47.79
C PRO A 916 -16.08 -27.71 -47.10
N GLU A 917 -16.16 -27.77 -45.77
CA GLU A 917 -17.05 -26.93 -44.96
C GLU A 917 -16.41 -25.58 -44.54
N ILE A 918 -15.09 -25.42 -44.67
CA ILE A 918 -14.38 -24.22 -44.20
C ILE A 918 -13.92 -23.36 -45.38
N GLN A 919 -14.40 -22.12 -45.46
CA GLN A 919 -13.88 -21.13 -46.40
C GLN A 919 -12.65 -20.43 -45.80
N TYR A 920 -11.47 -20.78 -46.30
CA TYR A 920 -10.20 -20.19 -45.86
C TYR A 920 -9.73 -19.09 -46.80
N PHE A 921 -9.61 -17.87 -46.29
CA PHE A 921 -9.09 -16.70 -47.00
C PHE A 921 -7.77 -16.24 -46.38
N ARG A 922 -6.69 -16.25 -47.17
CA ARG A 922 -5.40 -15.70 -46.77
C ARG A 922 -5.11 -14.40 -47.50
N PHE A 923 -4.96 -13.31 -46.76
CA PHE A 923 -4.50 -12.03 -47.28
C PHE A 923 -3.06 -11.80 -46.83
N ASN A 924 -2.11 -11.91 -47.76
CA ASN A 924 -0.71 -11.60 -47.49
C ASN A 924 -0.13 -10.79 -48.65
N PRO A 925 0.12 -9.48 -48.47
CA PRO A 925 0.67 -8.65 -49.54
C PRO A 925 2.13 -9.04 -49.84
N GLY A 926 2.44 -9.28 -51.11
CA GLY A 926 3.81 -9.51 -51.56
C GLY A 926 4.65 -8.23 -51.45
N TYR A 927 5.90 -8.34 -51.00
CA TYR A 927 6.79 -7.18 -50.92
C TYR A 927 7.25 -6.76 -52.32
N VAL A 928 6.59 -5.74 -52.89
CA VAL A 928 7.09 -5.06 -54.08
C VAL A 928 8.17 -4.08 -53.62
N GLN A 929 9.43 -4.47 -53.80
CA GLN A 929 10.55 -3.55 -53.67
C GLN A 929 10.37 -2.49 -54.78
N ARG A 930 9.80 -1.31 -54.45
CA ARG A 930 9.92 -0.16 -55.35
C ARG A 930 11.41 0.07 -55.57
N ASN A 931 11.88 -0.20 -56.78
CA ASN A 931 13.15 0.34 -57.24
C ASN A 931 13.07 1.86 -57.01
N PRO A 932 14.11 2.52 -56.48
CA PRO A 932 14.12 3.98 -56.33
C PRO A 932 14.14 4.75 -57.66
N ILE A 933 13.82 4.10 -58.80
CA ILE A 933 13.84 4.66 -60.14
C ILE A 933 12.73 3.97 -60.95
N SER A 934 11.49 4.48 -60.83
CA SER A 934 10.44 4.43 -61.86
C SER A 934 9.25 5.26 -61.41
#